data_AF-A0A4Q9P9V6-F1
#
_entry.id   AF-A0A4Q9P9V6-F1
#
_cell.length_a   1.000
_cell.length_b   1.000
_cell.length_c   1.000
_cell.angle_alpha   90.00
_cell.angle_beta   90.00
_cell.angle_gamma   90.00
#
_symmetry.space_group_name_H-M   'P 1'
#
loop_
_entity.id
_entity.type
_entity.pdbx_description
1 polymer ?
#
loop_
_entity_poly.entity_id
_entity_poly.type
_entity_poly.pdbx_seq_one_letter_code
_entity_poly.pdbx_strand_id
1 'polypeptide(L)'
;MFAPRDAVPRVDNHWRERLRDLQSGSVVSVRDVKEAEPDYKLNDPLKHDFARYVLPVTESEIKTQMSKCPTVSTNDAAQNVRLPPSDSYSDNDERQAYLDQLRAEFETISGFQSDLGKPSTTELQGPDGDTLEQLESDLSTLDQNYPDSWIPRSSELLRLTGKHPLNAEPNLHALFQAGMIIPAKLHYVRNHGAVPQLNWETHTFVIYVDPSVIDLKLQECTYSMYDLTGEKFNDSVIEIPVTLGCDGNRRKEMNMVKRTKGFGWTASGVSTAVWRGVPLVQVLRDWGLTEIPAGKRWYLNFEGAEMLPEGPYATSIPLEHALNPINDVLLAFGMNGRVLHPDHGYPLRVIIPGYVGGRQVKWLKKIWITAKPNDSYYHLFDNKVVPSFITSTSDPVAQAFFRDESTACWEQTLQSVICEPAHDERLELTDKVRNGEYTVRGLAYNGGGERIERVELSVDGGKTWKYCFRHFTDKPLRHADKWWTWIFWSCDVPIQEIVDGSGDIIVRAHDQKKNFQPENITWTLTGMMNNAWYRVRRTLVKDHRTSTVVMRFQHPVAPGEETTGWMIPPTDEGIDMSVVNKTKKLPTYELDDVQKHDKEDDAWIILDYDKVYDLNRGPNGLSILSQHPGGPRVLLKYAGKATVNASLEYDQIHDNRAHEMRAFCLIGRLSAKGVAKMKEDYKCAREELRRLKEQQRGYALQPDVFIRAMLRERVDETSSVRRYTFEIPSRNGATPAKLGLPVGRHVQIAVHFEDQAVVRSYTPIFPILPEEDTGGTFQLLVKTYFPDKVKANPGGTVSNYLDCLQKGQEIDIRGPMGDITYNISDGVFDVRGQKLRYEKINLLAGGTGITPIWQLIHAVLSTTSTSPQLNLINCNTSGDDILLYADLERHKGDRLKIWNVLSDPSKARHRILDPKDYIVGRVNAEIIWDHFEAPSYMGGHDTVATFVCGPDSLVLQIAAPALTKWRGRPVGFVEWQSLFIF
;
A
#
# COMPACT_ATOMS: atom_id res chain seq x y z
N MET A 1 -10.90 -7.36 33.18
CA MET A 1 -12.33 -7.29 33.56
C MET A 1 -12.97 -6.17 32.75
N PHE A 2 -14.04 -6.44 32.01
CA PHE A 2 -14.73 -5.43 31.20
C PHE A 2 -16.01 -4.98 31.92
N ALA A 3 -16.23 -3.66 31.98
CA ALA A 3 -17.47 -3.09 32.48
C ALA A 3 -18.53 -3.04 31.35
N PRO A 4 -19.84 -3.10 31.67
CA PRO A 4 -20.88 -2.80 30.69
C PRO A 4 -20.71 -1.38 30.13
N ARG A 5 -20.83 -1.21 28.81
CA ARG A 5 -20.77 0.12 28.19
C ARG A 5 -22.03 0.92 28.51
N ASP A 6 -21.88 2.07 29.14
CA ASP A 6 -22.90 3.12 29.14
C ASP A 6 -23.19 3.58 27.70
N ALA A 7 -24.42 4.04 27.45
CA ALA A 7 -24.89 4.34 26.11
C ALA A 7 -24.24 5.61 25.53
N VAL A 8 -23.36 5.43 24.53
CA VAL A 8 -22.89 6.51 23.66
C VAL A 8 -24.11 7.19 23.00
N PRO A 9 -24.22 8.53 23.00
CA PRO A 9 -25.35 9.24 22.40
C PRO A 9 -25.52 8.90 20.92
N ARG A 10 -26.74 8.49 20.51
CA ARG A 10 -27.06 8.27 19.11
C ARG A 10 -27.17 9.61 18.37
N VAL A 11 -26.22 9.87 17.48
CA VAL A 11 -26.35 10.86 16.40
C VAL A 11 -27.28 10.28 15.32
N ASP A 12 -27.73 11.11 14.38
CA ASP A 12 -28.69 10.73 13.34
C ASP A 12 -28.03 9.90 12.22
N ASN A 13 -28.07 8.57 12.40
CA ASN A 13 -27.42 7.59 11.51
C ASN A 13 -28.03 7.51 10.09
N HIS A 14 -29.12 8.20 9.76
CA HIS A 14 -29.80 8.10 8.46
C HIS A 14 -29.06 8.83 7.30
N TRP A 15 -27.76 9.09 7.44
CA TRP A 15 -26.95 9.78 6.41
C TRP A 15 -26.88 9.02 5.08
N ARG A 16 -26.84 7.68 5.10
CA ARG A 16 -26.90 6.82 3.89
C ARG A 16 -28.26 6.86 3.17
N GLU A 17 -29.33 7.21 3.88
CA GLU A 17 -30.66 7.42 3.27
C GLU A 17 -30.75 8.81 2.65
N ARG A 18 -30.22 9.84 3.33
CA ARG A 18 -30.13 11.21 2.79
C ARG A 18 -29.31 11.29 1.49
N LEU A 19 -28.23 10.52 1.34
CA LEU A 19 -27.50 10.40 0.07
C LEU A 19 -28.31 9.78 -1.08
N ARG A 20 -29.33 8.97 -0.77
CA ARG A 20 -30.19 8.31 -1.76
C ARG A 20 -31.41 9.17 -2.12
N ASP A 21 -31.94 9.92 -1.17
CA ASP A 21 -33.04 10.87 -1.39
C ASP A 21 -32.52 12.26 -1.82
N LEU A 22 -32.06 12.33 -3.08
CA LEU A 22 -31.73 13.58 -3.76
C LEU A 22 -32.95 14.50 -4.01
N GLN A 23 -34.18 14.05 -3.73
CA GLN A 23 -35.39 14.88 -3.85
C GLN A 23 -35.67 15.70 -2.59
N SER A 24 -35.19 15.23 -1.43
CA SER A 24 -35.27 15.94 -0.13
C SER A 24 -34.61 17.34 -0.11
N GLY A 25 -33.69 17.60 -1.04
CA GLY A 25 -32.80 18.78 -0.98
C GLY A 25 -31.80 18.74 0.19
N SER A 26 -31.71 17.63 0.92
CA SER A 26 -30.76 17.49 2.03
C SER A 26 -29.37 17.12 1.50
N VAL A 27 -28.41 18.02 1.73
CA VAL A 27 -27.00 17.76 1.40
C VAL A 27 -26.35 17.00 2.55
N VAL A 28 -25.71 15.88 2.25
CA VAL A 28 -24.82 15.16 3.17
C VAL A 28 -23.40 15.70 3.01
N SER A 29 -22.76 16.07 4.12
CA SER A 29 -21.38 16.55 4.17
C SER A 29 -20.45 15.54 4.86
N VAL A 30 -19.14 15.79 4.80
CA VAL A 30 -18.14 15.01 5.57
C VAL A 30 -18.41 15.04 7.08
N ARG A 31 -19.06 16.09 7.59
CA ARG A 31 -19.45 16.21 9.00
C ARG A 31 -20.50 15.18 9.38
N ASP A 32 -21.59 15.10 8.60
CA ASP A 32 -22.70 14.18 8.83
C ASP A 32 -22.24 12.72 8.94
N VAL A 33 -21.22 12.34 8.15
CA VAL A 33 -20.65 11.00 8.15
C VAL A 33 -19.71 10.81 9.35
N LYS A 34 -18.76 11.73 9.60
CA LYS A 34 -17.82 11.61 10.73
C LYS A 34 -18.48 11.72 12.11
N GLU A 35 -19.60 12.44 12.21
CA GLU A 35 -20.37 12.60 13.45
C GLU A 35 -21.31 11.39 13.71
N ALA A 36 -21.60 10.57 12.70
CA ALA A 36 -22.36 9.31 12.84
C ALA A 36 -21.48 8.06 13.04
N GLU A 37 -20.29 8.01 12.44
CA GLU A 37 -19.41 6.85 12.45
C GLU A 37 -18.25 7.03 13.47
N PRO A 38 -18.31 6.39 14.67
CA PRO A 38 -17.35 6.65 15.75
C PRO A 38 -15.96 6.07 15.48
N ASP A 39 -14.93 6.79 15.95
CA ASP A 39 -13.53 6.37 15.87
C ASP A 39 -13.18 5.40 17.00
N TYR A 40 -13.31 4.10 16.74
CA TYR A 40 -13.10 3.05 17.74
C TYR A 40 -11.65 2.99 18.28
N LYS A 41 -10.64 3.47 17.54
CA LYS A 41 -9.25 3.53 18.02
C LYS A 41 -9.11 4.34 19.32
N LEU A 42 -9.94 5.38 19.50
CA LEU A 42 -9.92 6.20 20.73
C LEU A 42 -10.38 5.43 21.97
N ASN A 43 -11.20 4.38 21.80
CA ASN A 43 -11.81 3.64 22.89
C ASN A 43 -11.06 2.33 23.19
N ASP A 44 -10.56 1.67 22.15
CA ASP A 44 -9.97 0.33 22.21
C ASP A 44 -8.66 0.25 21.39
N PRO A 45 -7.65 1.11 21.65
CA PRO A 45 -6.51 1.32 20.75
C PRO A 45 -5.73 0.03 20.41
N LEU A 46 -5.54 -0.86 21.39
CA LEU A 46 -4.81 -2.13 21.23
C LEU A 46 -5.43 -3.09 20.18
N LYS A 47 -6.71 -2.89 19.82
CA LYS A 47 -7.40 -3.66 18.76
C LYS A 47 -7.29 -3.01 17.38
N HIS A 48 -6.77 -1.79 17.31
CA HIS A 48 -6.88 -0.84 16.21
C HIS A 48 -5.56 -0.10 15.92
N ASP A 49 -4.44 -0.50 16.51
CA ASP A 49 -3.15 0.21 16.36
C ASP A 49 -2.68 0.31 14.91
N PHE A 50 -2.89 -0.73 14.11
CA PHE A 50 -2.63 -0.72 12.66
C PHE A 50 -3.61 0.20 11.89
N ALA A 51 -4.86 0.35 12.37
CA ALA A 51 -5.96 0.91 11.61
C ALA A 51 -5.85 2.43 11.46
N ARG A 52 -6.25 2.96 10.31
CA ARG A 52 -6.62 4.38 10.18
C ARG A 52 -8.13 4.52 10.23
N TYR A 53 -8.60 5.68 10.68
CA TYR A 53 -10.01 6.02 10.58
C TYR A 53 -10.37 6.28 9.11
N VAL A 54 -11.39 5.59 8.61
CA VAL A 54 -11.88 5.70 7.22
C VAL A 54 -13.34 6.10 7.23
N LEU A 55 -13.71 7.02 6.34
CA LEU A 55 -15.10 7.38 6.09
C LEU A 55 -15.72 6.31 5.16
N PRO A 56 -16.81 5.62 5.55
CA PRO A 56 -17.42 4.54 4.77
C PRO A 56 -18.32 5.09 3.64
N VAL A 57 -17.77 5.99 2.84
CA VAL A 57 -18.36 6.67 1.67
C VAL A 57 -17.21 7.13 0.77
N THR A 58 -17.46 7.46 -0.49
CA THR A 58 -16.45 8.08 -1.38
C THR A 58 -16.51 9.62 -1.36
N GLU A 59 -15.39 10.28 -1.68
CA GLU A 59 -15.40 11.75 -1.89
C GLU A 59 -16.30 12.12 -3.09
N SER A 60 -16.41 11.21 -4.07
CA SER A 60 -17.28 11.39 -5.24
C SER A 60 -18.74 11.50 -4.82
N GLU A 61 -19.30 10.55 -4.07
CA GLU A 61 -20.73 10.58 -3.68
C GLU A 61 -21.12 11.88 -2.95
N ILE A 62 -20.24 12.37 -2.06
CA ILE A 62 -20.47 13.64 -1.38
C ILE A 62 -20.48 14.82 -2.37
N LYS A 63 -19.63 14.83 -3.40
CA LYS A 63 -19.56 15.91 -4.40
C LYS A 63 -20.58 15.80 -5.52
N THR A 64 -20.92 14.60 -5.97
CA THR A 64 -21.79 14.33 -7.14
C THR A 64 -23.27 14.25 -6.77
N GLN A 65 -23.66 14.81 -5.63
CA GLN A 65 -25.05 15.22 -5.33
C GLN A 65 -25.58 16.26 -6.36
N MET A 66 -24.71 16.79 -7.25
CA MET A 66 -25.06 17.57 -8.44
C MET A 66 -24.82 16.76 -9.73
N SER A 67 -25.81 16.74 -10.62
CA SER A 67 -25.95 15.76 -11.71
C SER A 67 -24.96 15.86 -12.89
N LYS A 68 -24.48 14.69 -13.34
CA LYS A 68 -23.97 14.33 -14.71
C LYS A 68 -23.07 15.31 -15.50
N CYS A 69 -21.81 14.91 -15.63
CA CYS A 69 -20.88 15.19 -16.75
C CYS A 69 -20.38 16.64 -16.96
N PRO A 70 -19.22 16.88 -17.61
CA PRO A 70 -18.05 15.98 -17.74
C PRO A 70 -16.68 16.67 -17.49
N THR A 71 -15.74 15.91 -16.89
CA THR A 71 -14.27 15.93 -17.12
C THR A 71 -13.38 17.06 -16.53
N VAL A 72 -12.19 16.88 -15.89
CA VAL A 72 -11.02 15.92 -15.92
C VAL A 72 -9.77 16.51 -16.65
N SER A 73 -8.49 16.27 -16.23
CA SER A 73 -7.93 15.84 -14.92
C SER A 73 -6.45 16.23 -14.57
N THR A 74 -5.40 15.44 -14.89
CA THR A 74 -4.30 15.10 -13.93
C THR A 74 -2.94 14.57 -14.49
N ASN A 75 -1.87 14.60 -13.66
CA ASN A 75 -0.60 13.79 -13.68
C ASN A 75 0.48 14.12 -14.76
N ASP A 76 1.75 13.63 -14.74
CA ASP A 76 2.56 12.82 -13.78
C ASP A 76 4.10 12.99 -13.99
N ALA A 77 4.90 12.99 -12.89
CA ALA A 77 6.23 12.34 -12.65
C ALA A 77 7.38 12.36 -13.74
N ALA A 78 8.52 11.63 -13.72
CA ALA A 78 9.17 10.64 -12.80
C ALA A 78 10.73 10.44 -13.07
N GLN A 79 11.50 9.70 -12.22
CA GLN A 79 12.66 8.83 -12.63
C GLN A 79 14.20 9.00 -12.23
N ASN A 80 15.06 8.03 -12.60
CA ASN A 80 16.39 7.52 -12.11
C ASN A 80 17.74 8.23 -12.52
N VAL A 81 19.02 7.96 -12.08
CA VAL A 81 19.73 7.13 -11.04
C VAL A 81 21.29 7.28 -11.15
N ARG A 82 22.08 7.41 -10.02
CA ARG A 82 23.11 6.44 -9.49
C ARG A 82 23.91 6.80 -8.21
N LEU A 83 24.78 5.86 -7.76
CA LEU A 83 25.37 5.59 -6.42
C LEU A 83 26.92 5.38 -6.52
N PRO A 84 27.70 4.98 -5.47
CA PRO A 84 27.55 4.97 -3.98
C PRO A 84 28.69 5.87 -3.37
N PRO A 85 29.61 5.52 -2.41
CA PRO A 85 29.69 4.54 -1.29
C PRO A 85 30.28 5.06 0.07
N SER A 86 30.28 4.17 1.10
CA SER A 86 31.15 4.12 2.31
C SER A 86 31.13 5.30 3.32
N ASP A 87 31.38 5.14 4.62
CA ASP A 87 31.80 4.01 5.49
C ASP A 87 31.27 4.27 6.93
N SER A 88 31.26 3.37 7.93
CA SER A 88 31.58 1.93 8.07
C SER A 88 31.03 1.44 9.43
N TYR A 89 30.81 0.13 9.64
CA TYR A 89 30.41 -0.46 10.94
C TYR A 89 31.22 -1.73 11.29
N SER A 90 31.18 -2.17 12.55
CA SER A 90 32.03 -3.23 13.12
C SER A 90 31.32 -4.57 13.34
N ASP A 91 32.03 -5.65 13.01
CA ASP A 91 31.68 -7.09 12.93
C ASP A 91 31.17 -7.79 14.21
N ASN A 92 30.63 -7.04 15.20
CA ASN A 92 30.27 -7.58 16.52
C ASN A 92 28.76 -7.49 16.83
N ASP A 93 28.07 -6.46 16.32
CA ASP A 93 26.68 -6.17 16.69
C ASP A 93 25.68 -7.11 15.99
N GLU A 94 25.88 -7.38 14.68
CA GLU A 94 25.02 -8.28 13.89
C GLU A 94 25.00 -9.70 14.47
N ARG A 95 26.15 -10.19 14.94
CA ARG A 95 26.27 -11.50 15.57
C ARG A 95 25.53 -11.60 16.90
N GLN A 96 25.46 -10.50 17.66
CA GLN A 96 24.70 -10.49 18.92
C GLN A 96 23.20 -10.47 18.64
N ALA A 97 22.73 -9.63 17.71
CA ALA A 97 21.33 -9.60 17.29
C ALA A 97 20.85 -10.98 16.79
N TYR A 98 21.65 -11.66 15.96
CA TYR A 98 21.35 -13.02 15.49
C TYR A 98 21.29 -14.05 16.63
N LEU A 99 22.17 -13.96 17.63
CA LEU A 99 22.14 -14.84 18.80
C LEU A 99 20.91 -14.61 19.69
N ASP A 100 20.42 -13.38 19.80
CA ASP A 100 19.24 -13.07 20.60
C ASP A 100 17.92 -13.39 19.86
N GLN A 101 17.89 -13.23 18.52
CA GLN A 101 16.83 -13.78 17.66
C GLN A 101 16.71 -15.31 17.83
N LEU A 102 17.84 -16.03 17.73
CA LEU A 102 17.89 -17.48 17.95
C LEU A 102 17.44 -17.87 19.36
N ARG A 103 17.77 -17.09 20.40
CA ARG A 103 17.28 -17.33 21.78
C ARG A 103 15.77 -17.20 21.88
N ALA A 104 15.19 -16.11 21.38
CA ALA A 104 13.74 -15.91 21.38
C ALA A 104 13.02 -17.01 20.58
N GLU A 105 13.60 -17.46 19.47
CA GLU A 105 13.11 -18.60 18.68
C GLU A 105 13.17 -19.92 19.46
N PHE A 106 14.30 -20.24 20.11
CA PHE A 106 14.42 -21.43 20.96
C PHE A 106 13.50 -21.40 22.18
N GLU A 107 13.31 -20.26 22.84
CA GLU A 107 12.40 -20.10 23.97
C GLU A 107 10.94 -20.32 23.51
N THR A 108 10.54 -19.69 22.40
CA THR A 108 9.23 -19.89 21.77
C THR A 108 8.99 -21.36 21.41
N ILE A 109 9.97 -22.02 20.76
CA ILE A 109 9.94 -23.45 20.44
C ILE A 109 9.86 -24.33 21.68
N SER A 110 10.53 -23.95 22.78
CA SER A 110 10.49 -24.70 24.04
C SER A 110 9.11 -24.64 24.71
N GLY A 111 8.40 -23.51 24.60
CA GLY A 111 7.04 -23.33 25.11
C GLY A 111 6.01 -24.29 24.49
N PHE A 112 6.21 -24.70 23.24
CA PHE A 112 5.34 -25.68 22.57
C PHE A 112 5.58 -27.15 23.01
N GLN A 113 6.54 -27.42 23.91
CA GLN A 113 6.85 -28.81 24.32
C GLN A 113 5.95 -29.37 25.43
N SER A 114 5.09 -28.56 26.04
CA SER A 114 3.97 -29.02 26.87
C SER A 114 2.69 -29.05 26.04
N ASP A 115 2.09 -30.24 25.90
CA ASP A 115 0.83 -30.41 25.17
C ASP A 115 -0.30 -29.57 25.81
N LEU A 116 -1.25 -29.13 24.98
CA LEU A 116 -2.10 -27.94 25.15
C LEU A 116 -1.32 -26.61 25.04
N GLY A 117 -1.05 -26.19 23.80
CA GLY A 117 -0.68 -24.81 23.45
C GLY A 117 -1.76 -23.79 23.82
N LYS A 118 -1.86 -23.46 25.11
CA LYS A 118 -2.63 -22.33 25.65
C LYS A 118 -1.82 -21.04 25.45
N PRO A 119 -2.47 -19.89 25.20
CA PRO A 119 -1.82 -18.60 25.26
C PRO A 119 -1.03 -18.39 26.55
N SER A 120 0.17 -17.81 26.45
CA SER A 120 0.97 -17.37 27.61
C SER A 120 0.31 -16.21 28.37
N THR A 121 -0.57 -15.47 27.71
CA THR A 121 -1.30 -14.31 28.21
C THR A 121 -2.79 -14.40 27.86
N THR A 122 -3.68 -13.98 28.77
CA THR A 122 -5.13 -13.91 28.48
C THR A 122 -5.49 -12.81 27.48
N GLU A 123 -4.69 -11.75 27.42
CA GLU A 123 -4.84 -10.65 26.47
C GLU A 123 -3.83 -10.84 25.31
N LEU A 124 -4.19 -10.39 24.11
CA LEU A 124 -3.21 -10.20 23.03
C LEU A 124 -2.25 -9.07 23.42
N GLN A 125 -0.97 -9.20 23.07
CA GLN A 125 0.03 -8.18 23.41
C GLN A 125 -0.28 -6.87 22.69
N GLY A 126 -0.21 -5.78 23.46
CA GLY A 126 -0.22 -4.42 22.92
C GLY A 126 1.08 -4.08 22.19
N PRO A 127 1.36 -2.79 21.91
CA PRO A 127 2.59 -2.39 21.25
C PRO A 127 3.80 -2.47 22.19
N ASP A 128 4.33 -3.68 22.35
CA ASP A 128 5.69 -3.93 22.86
C ASP A 128 6.76 -3.36 21.89
N GLY A 129 8.02 -3.30 22.34
CA GLY A 129 9.11 -2.65 21.60
C GLY A 129 9.40 -3.18 20.19
N ASP A 130 8.97 -4.42 19.90
CA ASP A 130 9.09 -5.11 18.60
C ASP A 130 8.05 -4.64 17.55
N THR A 131 7.16 -3.70 17.88
CA THR A 131 6.02 -3.34 17.00
C THR A 131 6.45 -2.94 15.59
N LEU A 132 7.60 -2.27 15.42
CA LEU A 132 8.17 -1.88 14.12
C LEU A 132 8.93 -3.02 13.40
N GLU A 133 9.22 -4.11 14.13
CA GLU A 133 9.77 -5.34 13.58
C GLU A 133 8.63 -6.25 13.07
N GLN A 134 7.48 -6.24 13.77
CA GLN A 134 6.29 -7.00 13.39
C GLN A 134 5.43 -6.30 12.32
N LEU A 135 5.28 -4.98 12.33
CA LEU A 135 4.36 -4.23 11.45
C LEU A 135 5.00 -2.94 10.92
N GLU A 136 4.65 -2.56 9.68
CA GLU A 136 4.89 -1.19 9.21
C GLU A 136 3.87 -0.25 9.86
N SER A 137 4.28 0.93 10.34
CA SER A 137 3.37 1.93 10.92
C SER A 137 2.77 2.89 9.89
N ASP A 138 3.50 3.10 8.79
CA ASP A 138 3.35 4.23 7.89
C ASP A 138 2.65 3.83 6.58
N LEU A 139 1.91 4.74 5.96
CA LEU A 139 1.16 4.43 4.71
C LEU A 139 2.00 4.73 3.48
N SER A 140 2.00 3.82 2.50
CA SER A 140 2.69 4.06 1.23
C SER A 140 1.84 4.93 0.29
N THR A 141 2.48 5.87 -0.40
CA THR A 141 1.86 6.57 -1.55
C THR A 141 1.51 5.64 -2.73
N LEU A 142 1.94 4.37 -2.69
CA LEU A 142 1.48 3.34 -3.61
C LEU A 142 -0.01 3.01 -3.43
N ASP A 143 -0.51 2.95 -2.20
CA ASP A 143 -1.88 2.55 -1.87
C ASP A 143 -2.86 3.74 -1.83
N GLN A 144 -2.35 4.98 -1.80
CA GLN A 144 -3.11 6.23 -1.65
C GLN A 144 -4.39 6.32 -2.52
N ASN A 145 -4.34 5.85 -3.77
CA ASN A 145 -5.43 6.01 -4.74
C ASN A 145 -6.33 4.77 -4.85
N TYR A 146 -6.45 3.98 -3.78
CA TYR A 146 -7.15 2.69 -3.75
C TYR A 146 -7.98 2.49 -2.45
N PRO A 147 -8.96 1.58 -2.44
CA PRO A 147 -9.75 1.25 -1.24
C PRO A 147 -8.91 0.79 -0.05
N ASP A 148 -7.70 0.29 -0.31
CA ASP A 148 -6.73 -0.16 0.70
C ASP A 148 -5.87 0.98 1.28
N SER A 149 -6.09 2.25 0.88
CA SER A 149 -5.21 3.40 1.21
C SER A 149 -4.96 3.64 2.70
N TRP A 150 -5.78 3.04 3.56
CA TRP A 150 -5.78 3.14 5.02
C TRP A 150 -4.91 2.07 5.70
N ILE A 151 -4.29 1.16 4.94
CA ILE A 151 -3.55 0.01 5.46
C ILE A 151 -2.05 0.28 5.33
N PRO A 152 -1.27 0.32 6.43
CA PRO A 152 0.17 0.35 6.34
C PRO A 152 0.67 -1.01 5.83
N ARG A 153 1.56 -0.99 4.84
CA ARG A 153 1.94 -2.18 4.06
C ARG A 153 3.44 -2.15 3.84
N SER A 154 4.11 -3.28 4.09
CA SER A 154 5.56 -3.24 4.18
C SER A 154 6.23 -2.94 2.85
N SER A 155 7.19 -2.01 2.91
CA SER A 155 8.10 -1.70 1.81
C SER A 155 9.10 -2.81 1.51
N GLU A 156 9.22 -3.83 2.38
CA GLU A 156 10.00 -5.06 2.15
C GLU A 156 9.26 -6.13 1.32
N LEU A 157 7.94 -5.97 1.11
CA LEU A 157 7.13 -6.90 0.31
C LEU A 157 7.15 -6.56 -1.19
N LEU A 158 7.58 -7.52 -2.00
CA LEU A 158 7.63 -7.44 -3.46
C LEU A 158 6.23 -7.66 -4.02
N ARG A 159 5.60 -6.59 -4.54
CA ARG A 159 4.27 -6.68 -5.16
C ARG A 159 4.34 -7.43 -6.49
N LEU A 160 3.40 -8.34 -6.70
CA LEU A 160 3.32 -9.25 -7.84
C LEU A 160 2.16 -8.94 -8.80
N THR A 161 1.23 -8.07 -8.37
CA THR A 161 0.05 -7.62 -9.12
C THR A 161 -0.06 -6.10 -9.12
N GLY A 162 1.05 -5.41 -9.39
CA GLY A 162 1.14 -3.95 -9.33
C GLY A 162 0.70 -3.41 -7.95
N LYS A 163 -0.10 -2.35 -7.94
CA LYS A 163 -0.49 -1.70 -6.68
C LYS A 163 -1.65 -2.38 -5.95
N HIS A 164 -2.69 -2.80 -6.68
CA HIS A 164 -3.94 -3.34 -6.13
C HIS A 164 -4.64 -4.26 -7.15
N PRO A 165 -5.28 -5.37 -6.72
CA PRO A 165 -5.32 -5.87 -5.34
C PRO A 165 -3.94 -6.33 -4.87
N LEU A 166 -3.63 -6.20 -3.58
CA LEU A 166 -2.31 -6.58 -3.09
C LEU A 166 -2.12 -8.10 -3.16
N ASN A 167 -1.18 -8.53 -4.00
CA ASN A 167 -0.55 -9.83 -3.89
C ASN A 167 0.96 -9.58 -3.85
N ALA A 168 1.61 -10.03 -2.79
CA ALA A 168 3.02 -9.72 -2.54
C ALA A 168 3.72 -10.79 -1.71
N GLU A 169 5.03 -10.94 -1.93
CA GLU A 169 5.89 -11.89 -1.24
C GLU A 169 7.18 -11.20 -0.76
N PRO A 170 7.79 -11.64 0.36
CA PRO A 170 9.11 -11.17 0.76
C PRO A 170 10.20 -11.68 -0.20
N ASN A 171 11.37 -11.04 -0.19
CA ASN A 171 12.56 -11.62 -0.82
C ASN A 171 12.87 -13.00 -0.17
N LEU A 172 13.17 -14.01 -0.98
CA LEU A 172 13.38 -15.40 -0.51
C LEU A 172 14.49 -15.53 0.55
N HIS A 173 15.54 -14.72 0.45
CA HIS A 173 16.62 -14.71 1.44
C HIS A 173 16.19 -14.01 2.73
N ALA A 174 15.45 -12.89 2.64
CA ALA A 174 14.88 -12.22 3.81
C ALA A 174 13.85 -13.10 4.55
N LEU A 175 13.01 -13.83 3.82
CA LEU A 175 12.10 -14.86 4.35
C LEU A 175 12.86 -15.94 5.13
N PHE A 176 14.04 -16.33 4.66
CA PHE A 176 14.88 -17.34 5.31
C PHE A 176 15.58 -16.78 6.56
N GLN A 177 16.17 -15.58 6.51
CA GLN A 177 16.83 -14.96 7.68
C GLN A 177 15.84 -14.56 8.79
N ALA A 178 14.55 -14.40 8.48
CA ALA A 178 13.52 -14.13 9.49
C ALA A 178 13.28 -15.31 10.47
N GLY A 179 13.70 -16.53 10.12
CA GLY A 179 13.60 -17.72 10.99
C GLY A 179 12.23 -18.40 10.96
N MET A 180 11.95 -19.24 11.96
CA MET A 180 10.79 -20.14 12.00
C MET A 180 9.46 -19.40 11.99
N ILE A 181 9.37 -18.24 12.64
CA ILE A 181 8.16 -17.40 12.74
C ILE A 181 8.40 -16.09 12.00
N ILE A 182 7.68 -15.88 10.92
CA ILE A 182 7.83 -14.72 10.04
C ILE A 182 7.12 -13.51 10.65
N PRO A 183 7.79 -12.36 10.83
CA PRO A 183 7.16 -11.13 11.29
C PRO A 183 6.03 -10.70 10.36
N ALA A 184 4.94 -10.15 10.90
CA ALA A 184 3.72 -9.93 10.11
C ALA A 184 3.91 -8.99 8.89
N LYS A 185 4.89 -8.07 8.94
CA LYS A 185 5.33 -7.20 7.84
C LYS A 185 5.95 -7.95 6.66
N LEU A 186 6.61 -9.09 6.92
CA LEU A 186 7.21 -9.98 5.91
C LEU A 186 6.30 -11.14 5.51
N HIS A 187 5.25 -11.42 6.29
CA HIS A 187 4.31 -12.50 5.96
C HIS A 187 3.61 -12.18 4.63
N TYR A 188 3.67 -13.12 3.68
CA TYR A 188 3.15 -12.91 2.33
C TYR A 188 1.65 -12.57 2.34
N VAL A 189 1.20 -11.76 1.36
CA VAL A 189 -0.19 -11.31 1.23
C VAL A 189 -0.77 -11.79 -0.09
N ARG A 190 -1.97 -12.39 -0.05
CA ARG A 190 -2.82 -12.68 -1.22
C ARG A 190 -4.20 -12.07 -0.99
N ASN A 191 -4.56 -11.08 -1.80
CA ASN A 191 -5.92 -10.53 -1.89
C ASN A 191 -6.49 -10.72 -3.29
N HIS A 192 -7.76 -11.10 -3.38
CA HIS A 192 -8.50 -11.15 -4.65
C HIS A 192 -9.08 -9.79 -5.06
N GLY A 193 -9.23 -8.86 -4.12
CA GLY A 193 -9.82 -7.53 -4.30
C GLY A 193 -9.41 -6.58 -3.16
N ALA A 194 -10.31 -5.65 -2.82
CA ALA A 194 -10.13 -4.74 -1.71
C ALA A 194 -10.24 -5.42 -0.34
N VAL A 195 -9.50 -4.90 0.63
CA VAL A 195 -9.59 -5.32 2.04
C VAL A 195 -10.81 -4.64 2.68
N PRO A 196 -11.78 -5.38 3.25
CA PRO A 196 -12.97 -4.80 3.84
C PRO A 196 -12.64 -4.05 5.15
N GLN A 197 -13.26 -2.88 5.31
CA GLN A 197 -13.10 -2.01 6.48
C GLN A 197 -14.00 -2.53 7.62
N LEU A 198 -13.47 -3.50 8.38
CA LEU A 198 -14.14 -4.13 9.51
C LEU A 198 -13.63 -3.57 10.84
N ASN A 199 -14.49 -3.55 11.88
CA ASN A 199 -14.14 -3.16 13.24
C ASN A 199 -14.43 -4.30 14.22
N TRP A 200 -13.55 -4.55 15.20
CA TRP A 200 -13.77 -5.58 16.23
C TRP A 200 -15.09 -5.40 16.98
N GLU A 201 -15.48 -4.16 17.26
CA GLU A 201 -16.66 -3.80 18.07
C GLU A 201 -18.00 -4.15 17.42
N THR A 202 -18.04 -4.25 16.09
CA THR A 202 -19.28 -4.44 15.30
C THR A 202 -19.25 -5.69 14.42
N HIS A 203 -18.10 -6.35 14.31
CA HIS A 203 -17.97 -7.56 13.50
C HIS A 203 -18.64 -8.76 14.18
N THR A 204 -19.44 -9.46 13.37
CA THR A 204 -20.11 -10.72 13.70
C THR A 204 -20.04 -11.66 12.51
N PHE A 205 -20.04 -12.97 12.76
CA PHE A 205 -20.29 -13.98 11.73
C PHE A 205 -21.53 -14.79 12.08
N VAL A 206 -22.16 -15.35 11.05
CA VAL A 206 -23.36 -16.21 11.18
C VAL A 206 -23.02 -17.65 10.87
N ILE A 207 -23.63 -18.60 11.58
CA ILE A 207 -23.59 -20.03 11.30
C ILE A 207 -24.99 -20.62 11.11
N TYR A 208 -25.19 -21.37 10.03
CA TYR A 208 -26.48 -21.95 9.66
C TYR A 208 -26.35 -23.29 8.91
N VAL A 209 -27.46 -24.00 8.76
CA VAL A 209 -27.59 -25.14 7.84
C VAL A 209 -28.23 -24.64 6.54
N ASP A 210 -27.70 -25.02 5.38
CA ASP A 210 -28.26 -24.58 4.10
C ASP A 210 -29.75 -24.98 3.98
N PRO A 211 -30.66 -24.08 3.55
CA PRO A 211 -32.10 -24.39 3.47
C PRO A 211 -32.49 -25.56 2.55
N SER A 212 -31.60 -26.01 1.65
CA SER A 212 -31.80 -27.22 0.84
C SER A 212 -31.51 -28.53 1.58
N VAL A 213 -30.85 -28.47 2.74
CA VAL A 213 -30.52 -29.62 3.58
C VAL A 213 -31.71 -29.94 4.49
N ILE A 214 -32.42 -31.01 4.16
CA ILE A 214 -33.60 -31.47 4.92
C ILE A 214 -33.25 -32.36 6.12
N ASP A 215 -32.07 -32.98 6.12
CA ASP A 215 -31.66 -34.05 7.05
C ASP A 215 -30.99 -33.55 8.34
N LEU A 216 -30.60 -32.27 8.38
CA LEU A 216 -29.98 -31.61 9.53
C LEU A 216 -30.76 -30.33 9.83
N LYS A 217 -31.11 -30.09 11.10
CA LYS A 217 -31.91 -28.93 11.52
C LYS A 217 -31.35 -28.32 12.80
N LEU A 218 -30.46 -27.35 12.63
CA LEU A 218 -29.98 -26.46 13.69
C LEU A 218 -30.51 -25.05 13.38
N GLN A 219 -30.79 -24.27 14.43
CA GLN A 219 -31.21 -22.88 14.27
C GLN A 219 -30.02 -22.02 13.80
N GLU A 220 -30.28 -20.96 13.05
CA GLU A 220 -29.25 -19.97 12.74
C GLU A 220 -28.72 -19.33 14.03
N CYS A 221 -27.41 -19.16 14.14
CA CYS A 221 -26.76 -18.52 15.28
C CYS A 221 -25.76 -17.46 14.80
N THR A 222 -25.66 -16.34 15.51
CA THR A 222 -24.71 -15.26 15.22
C THR A 222 -23.76 -15.10 16.40
N TYR A 223 -22.47 -15.00 16.12
CA TYR A 223 -21.40 -14.83 17.09
C TYR A 223 -20.67 -13.52 16.82
N SER A 224 -20.34 -12.78 17.87
CA SER A 224 -19.49 -11.59 17.84
C SER A 224 -18.04 -11.92 18.20
N MET A 225 -17.13 -10.96 17.98
CA MET A 225 -15.76 -11.07 18.51
C MET A 225 -15.73 -11.25 20.04
N TYR A 226 -16.67 -10.64 20.76
CA TYR A 226 -16.79 -10.75 22.22
C TYR A 226 -17.30 -12.12 22.69
N ASP A 227 -18.02 -12.88 21.86
CA ASP A 227 -18.35 -14.27 22.15
C ASP A 227 -17.07 -15.13 22.07
N LEU A 228 -16.28 -14.96 21.00
CA LEU A 228 -15.04 -15.72 20.76
C LEU A 228 -13.95 -15.47 21.80
N THR A 229 -13.83 -14.23 22.32
CA THR A 229 -12.82 -13.87 23.33
C THR A 229 -13.38 -13.69 24.74
N GLY A 230 -14.66 -14.00 24.95
CA GLY A 230 -15.32 -13.93 26.25
C GLY A 230 -15.26 -15.26 27.02
N GLU A 231 -15.90 -15.26 28.21
CA GLU A 231 -16.00 -16.43 29.10
C GLU A 231 -16.51 -17.70 28.40
N LYS A 232 -17.32 -17.53 27.34
CA LYS A 232 -17.92 -18.60 26.53
C LYS A 232 -16.88 -19.53 25.86
N PHE A 233 -15.74 -18.99 25.40
CA PHE A 233 -14.72 -19.76 24.69
C PHE A 233 -13.29 -19.58 25.23
N ASN A 234 -13.05 -18.69 26.21
CA ASN A 234 -11.74 -18.41 26.80
C ASN A 234 -10.90 -19.68 27.08
N ASP A 235 -11.46 -20.65 27.80
CA ASP A 235 -10.76 -21.88 28.20
C ASP A 235 -10.45 -22.83 27.03
N SER A 236 -11.03 -22.56 25.86
CA SER A 236 -10.82 -23.28 24.60
C SER A 236 -9.90 -22.55 23.62
N VAL A 237 -9.49 -21.30 23.89
CA VAL A 237 -8.55 -20.57 23.02
C VAL A 237 -7.20 -21.28 23.00
N ILE A 238 -6.65 -21.48 21.80
CA ILE A 238 -5.30 -22.02 21.62
C ILE A 238 -4.42 -21.05 20.84
N GLU A 239 -3.12 -21.28 20.93
CA GLU A 239 -2.08 -20.56 20.21
C GLU A 239 -1.08 -21.56 19.63
N ILE A 240 -0.95 -21.63 18.30
CA ILE A 240 -0.11 -22.63 17.61
C ILE A 240 0.62 -22.05 16.37
N PRO A 241 1.88 -22.45 16.09
CA PRO A 241 2.57 -22.10 14.86
C PRO A 241 2.05 -22.93 13.67
N VAL A 242 1.75 -22.27 12.55
CA VAL A 242 1.25 -22.92 11.32
C VAL A 242 1.91 -22.28 10.10
N THR A 243 2.47 -23.12 9.22
CA THR A 243 2.94 -22.70 7.89
C THR A 243 1.78 -22.62 6.92
N LEU A 244 1.70 -21.47 6.25
CA LEU A 244 0.66 -21.09 5.32
C LEU A 244 1.33 -20.89 3.95
N GLY A 245 1.01 -21.76 2.98
CA GLY A 245 1.50 -21.66 1.60
C GLY A 245 0.39 -21.29 0.62
N CYS A 246 0.71 -20.44 -0.37
CA CYS A 246 -0.18 -20.16 -1.49
C CYS A 246 -0.20 -21.34 -2.46
N ASP A 247 -1.40 -21.68 -2.95
CA ASP A 247 -1.67 -22.59 -4.07
C ASP A 247 -0.81 -22.28 -5.30
N GLY A 248 -0.47 -20.99 -5.49
CA GLY A 248 0.36 -20.47 -6.56
C GLY A 248 1.85 -20.33 -6.24
N ASN A 249 2.36 -20.80 -5.10
CA ASN A 249 3.79 -20.72 -4.81
C ASN A 249 4.59 -21.40 -5.93
N ARG A 250 5.73 -20.81 -6.31
CA ARG A 250 6.59 -21.22 -7.44
C ARG A 250 5.94 -21.14 -8.83
N ARG A 251 4.85 -20.39 -9.01
CA ARG A 251 4.21 -20.20 -10.33
C ARG A 251 5.09 -19.50 -11.36
N LYS A 252 5.97 -18.57 -10.96
CA LYS A 252 6.86 -17.86 -11.91
C LYS A 252 7.75 -18.85 -12.67
N GLU A 253 8.15 -19.99 -12.06
CA GLU A 253 8.85 -21.09 -12.74
C GLU A 253 8.00 -21.74 -13.84
N MET A 254 6.74 -22.10 -13.55
CA MET A 254 5.80 -22.64 -14.55
C MET A 254 5.60 -21.66 -15.71
N ASN A 255 5.49 -20.36 -15.43
CA ASN A 255 5.37 -19.31 -16.45
C ASN A 255 6.58 -19.24 -17.40
N MET A 256 7.78 -19.64 -16.96
CA MET A 256 8.96 -19.73 -17.85
C MET A 256 8.96 -20.97 -18.73
N VAL A 257 8.26 -22.04 -18.36
CA VAL A 257 8.04 -23.21 -19.23
C VAL A 257 6.96 -22.88 -20.27
N LYS A 258 5.85 -22.29 -19.82
CA LYS A 258 4.73 -21.82 -20.64
C LYS A 258 3.83 -20.92 -19.78
N ARG A 259 3.43 -19.76 -20.30
CA ARG A 259 2.59 -18.81 -19.55
C ARG A 259 1.27 -19.45 -19.09
N THR A 260 1.00 -19.36 -17.79
CA THR A 260 -0.25 -19.78 -17.14
C THR A 260 -1.20 -18.60 -17.02
N LYS A 261 -2.42 -18.80 -16.49
CA LYS A 261 -3.35 -17.70 -16.19
C LYS A 261 -3.00 -16.87 -14.95
N GLY A 262 -2.03 -17.30 -14.14
CA GLY A 262 -1.70 -16.64 -12.86
C GLY A 262 -0.42 -15.79 -12.90
N PHE A 263 -0.45 -14.68 -12.17
CA PHE A 263 0.72 -13.87 -11.84
C PHE A 263 1.80 -14.69 -11.10
N GLY A 264 3.07 -14.37 -11.33
CA GLY A 264 4.19 -15.24 -10.97
C GLY A 264 4.77 -14.97 -9.58
N TRP A 265 4.35 -15.77 -8.58
CA TRP A 265 5.11 -15.97 -7.33
C TRP A 265 6.48 -16.60 -7.60
N THR A 266 7.52 -16.17 -6.89
CA THR A 266 8.77 -16.95 -6.78
C THR A 266 8.56 -18.10 -5.79
N ALA A 267 9.55 -18.45 -4.95
CA ALA A 267 9.39 -19.48 -3.93
C ALA A 267 8.90 -18.93 -2.57
N SER A 268 8.72 -17.61 -2.47
CA SER A 268 8.37 -16.88 -1.25
C SER A 268 6.86 -16.76 -0.98
N GLY A 269 5.99 -17.41 -1.79
CA GLY A 269 4.55 -17.47 -1.57
C GLY A 269 4.14 -18.38 -0.41
N VAL A 270 4.89 -18.34 0.70
CA VAL A 270 4.75 -19.16 1.91
C VAL A 270 5.30 -18.40 3.11
N SER A 271 4.66 -18.52 4.26
CA SER A 271 5.12 -17.93 5.52
C SER A 271 4.59 -18.73 6.71
N THR A 272 5.22 -18.60 7.86
CA THR A 272 4.83 -19.29 9.10
C THR A 272 4.56 -18.27 10.19
N ALA A 273 3.44 -18.42 10.89
CA ALA A 273 3.05 -17.51 11.96
C ALA A 273 2.41 -18.26 13.12
N VAL A 274 2.42 -17.64 14.31
CA VAL A 274 1.73 -18.16 15.50
C VAL A 274 0.30 -17.63 15.50
N TRP A 275 -0.70 -18.50 15.41
CA TRP A 275 -2.12 -18.12 15.29
C TRP A 275 -2.86 -18.36 16.59
N ARG A 276 -3.54 -17.32 17.11
CA ARG A 276 -4.41 -17.39 18.30
C ARG A 276 -5.89 -17.43 17.87
N GLY A 277 -6.64 -18.40 18.38
CA GLY A 277 -8.03 -18.60 17.99
C GLY A 277 -8.81 -19.63 18.80
N VAL A 278 -10.11 -19.71 18.56
CA VAL A 278 -10.98 -20.78 19.07
C VAL A 278 -10.98 -21.94 18.06
N PRO A 279 -10.73 -23.19 18.47
CA PRO A 279 -10.93 -24.35 17.60
C PRO A 279 -12.39 -24.42 17.11
N LEU A 280 -12.57 -24.44 15.78
CA LEU A 280 -13.87 -24.40 15.11
C LEU A 280 -14.79 -25.55 15.56
N VAL A 281 -14.22 -26.73 15.83
CA VAL A 281 -14.93 -27.87 16.43
C VAL A 281 -15.67 -27.52 17.73
N GLN A 282 -15.15 -26.57 18.54
CA GLN A 282 -15.80 -26.17 19.78
C GLN A 282 -16.97 -25.19 19.52
N VAL A 283 -16.85 -24.32 18.53
CA VAL A 283 -17.95 -23.44 18.09
C VAL A 283 -19.07 -24.27 17.44
N LEU A 284 -18.73 -25.29 16.64
CA LEU A 284 -19.69 -26.24 16.07
C LEU A 284 -20.45 -27.00 17.17
N ARG A 285 -19.76 -27.45 18.23
CA ARG A 285 -20.39 -28.13 19.39
C ARG A 285 -21.31 -27.21 20.19
N ASP A 286 -20.90 -25.97 20.44
CA ASP A 286 -21.72 -24.94 21.10
C ASP A 286 -22.99 -24.62 20.30
N TRP A 287 -22.88 -24.58 18.97
CA TRP A 287 -24.01 -24.45 18.04
C TRP A 287 -24.93 -25.71 18.00
N GLY A 288 -24.52 -26.81 18.62
CA GLY A 288 -25.29 -28.07 18.72
C GLY A 288 -24.88 -29.17 17.74
N LEU A 289 -23.83 -28.98 16.94
CA LEU A 289 -23.28 -29.99 16.04
C LEU A 289 -22.16 -30.81 16.71
N THR A 290 -22.54 -31.90 17.35
CA THR A 290 -21.59 -32.82 18.02
C THR A 290 -21.10 -33.97 17.14
N GLU A 291 -21.87 -34.37 16.12
CA GLU A 291 -21.60 -35.52 15.25
C GLU A 291 -21.81 -35.19 13.77
N ILE A 292 -21.18 -35.97 12.88
CA ILE A 292 -21.35 -35.87 11.42
C ILE A 292 -22.68 -36.56 11.04
N PRO A 293 -23.59 -35.92 10.28
CA PRO A 293 -24.84 -36.57 9.89
C PRO A 293 -24.58 -37.76 8.95
N ALA A 294 -25.27 -38.88 9.15
CA ALA A 294 -25.00 -40.11 8.41
C ALA A 294 -25.42 -40.06 6.92
N GLY A 295 -24.89 -41.00 6.13
CA GLY A 295 -25.40 -41.37 4.80
C GLY A 295 -24.78 -40.66 3.60
N LYS A 296 -23.95 -39.64 3.78
CA LYS A 296 -23.18 -38.94 2.72
C LYS A 296 -22.01 -38.16 3.31
N ARG A 297 -21.08 -37.72 2.45
CA ARG A 297 -20.03 -36.75 2.82
C ARG A 297 -20.64 -35.35 2.91
N TRP A 298 -20.25 -34.59 3.92
CA TRP A 298 -20.73 -33.24 4.16
C TRP A 298 -19.64 -32.20 3.98
N TYR A 299 -20.03 -30.96 3.75
CA TYR A 299 -19.12 -29.86 3.51
C TYR A 299 -19.46 -28.70 4.44
N LEU A 300 -18.42 -28.13 5.05
CA LEU A 300 -18.48 -26.91 5.82
C LEU A 300 -17.94 -25.78 4.96
N ASN A 301 -18.77 -24.77 4.74
CA ASN A 301 -18.52 -23.64 3.86
C ASN A 301 -18.11 -22.42 4.68
N PHE A 302 -17.35 -21.54 4.05
CA PHE A 302 -16.89 -20.27 4.58
C PHE A 302 -17.07 -19.17 3.53
N GLU A 303 -17.49 -17.98 3.93
CA GLU A 303 -17.59 -16.78 3.09
C GLU A 303 -16.99 -15.58 3.84
N GLY A 304 -16.15 -14.80 3.16
CA GLY A 304 -15.56 -13.56 3.69
C GLY A 304 -16.46 -12.33 3.46
N ALA A 305 -16.08 -11.21 4.08
CA ALA A 305 -16.81 -9.94 3.99
C ALA A 305 -16.40 -9.04 2.80
N GLU A 306 -15.40 -9.44 2.01
CA GLU A 306 -14.97 -8.70 0.82
C GLU A 306 -15.97 -8.87 -0.33
N MET A 307 -16.14 -7.82 -1.13
CA MET A 307 -16.94 -7.86 -2.37
C MET A 307 -16.01 -7.88 -3.58
N LEU A 308 -16.05 -8.97 -4.34
CA LEU A 308 -15.25 -9.17 -5.56
C LEU A 308 -16.19 -9.18 -6.79
N PRO A 309 -15.66 -9.07 -8.03
CA PRO A 309 -16.48 -8.98 -9.24
C PRO A 309 -17.43 -10.17 -9.47
N GLU A 310 -17.08 -11.35 -8.97
CA GLU A 310 -17.84 -12.59 -9.14
C GLU A 310 -18.54 -13.03 -7.82
N GLY A 311 -18.78 -12.07 -6.91
CA GLY A 311 -19.35 -12.30 -5.57
C GLY A 311 -18.31 -12.25 -4.43
N PRO A 312 -18.70 -12.49 -3.18
CA PRO A 312 -17.75 -12.60 -2.07
C PRO A 312 -16.84 -13.83 -2.21
N TYR A 313 -15.69 -13.83 -1.54
CA TYR A 313 -14.81 -15.01 -1.55
C TYR A 313 -15.42 -16.13 -0.70
N ALA A 314 -15.72 -17.26 -1.33
CA ALA A 314 -16.29 -18.43 -0.67
C ALA A 314 -15.63 -19.75 -1.10
N THR A 315 -15.66 -20.73 -0.21
CA THR A 315 -15.12 -22.08 -0.41
C THR A 315 -15.64 -23.02 0.68
N SER A 316 -15.57 -24.33 0.45
CA SER A 316 -15.79 -25.35 1.48
C SER A 316 -14.52 -26.12 1.85
N ILE A 317 -14.59 -26.83 2.98
CA ILE A 317 -13.80 -28.02 3.33
C ILE A 317 -14.73 -29.19 3.68
N PRO A 318 -14.25 -30.44 3.72
CA PRO A 318 -15.03 -31.56 4.23
C PRO A 318 -15.40 -31.34 5.71
N LEU A 319 -16.66 -31.54 6.08
CA LEU A 319 -17.13 -31.35 7.46
C LEU A 319 -16.42 -32.31 8.43
N GLU A 320 -16.06 -33.50 7.95
CA GLU A 320 -15.35 -34.52 8.72
C GLU A 320 -13.92 -34.07 9.07
N HIS A 321 -13.31 -33.19 8.25
CA HIS A 321 -12.03 -32.57 8.56
C HIS A 321 -12.18 -31.47 9.62
N ALA A 322 -13.26 -30.68 9.57
CA ALA A 322 -13.54 -29.59 10.51
C ALA A 322 -13.94 -30.06 11.92
N LEU A 323 -14.65 -31.19 12.02
CA LEU A 323 -15.09 -31.77 13.30
C LEU A 323 -14.02 -32.65 13.98
N ASN A 324 -12.95 -33.02 13.29
CA ASN A 324 -11.87 -33.81 13.88
C ASN A 324 -10.91 -32.90 14.68
N PRO A 325 -10.83 -33.04 16.02
CA PRO A 325 -10.03 -32.14 16.85
C PRO A 325 -8.52 -32.22 16.60
N ILE A 326 -8.01 -33.30 15.99
CA ILE A 326 -6.57 -33.44 15.69
C ILE A 326 -6.10 -32.61 14.49
N ASN A 327 -7.02 -31.95 13.78
CA ASN A 327 -6.71 -31.11 12.62
C ASN A 327 -6.55 -29.62 12.97
N ASP A 328 -6.80 -29.23 14.23
CA ASP A 328 -6.62 -27.86 14.75
C ASP A 328 -7.19 -26.73 13.85
N VAL A 329 -8.35 -26.94 13.22
CA VAL A 329 -9.03 -25.90 12.44
C VAL A 329 -9.50 -24.79 13.38
N LEU A 330 -9.05 -23.54 13.16
CA LEU A 330 -9.30 -22.41 14.05
C LEU A 330 -10.17 -21.33 13.41
N LEU A 331 -10.99 -20.69 14.23
CA LEU A 331 -11.42 -19.31 14.04
C LEU A 331 -10.38 -18.40 14.73
N ALA A 332 -9.42 -17.92 13.94
CA ALA A 332 -8.28 -17.15 14.41
C ALA A 332 -8.55 -15.65 14.38
N PHE A 333 -8.21 -14.99 15.49
CA PHE A 333 -8.37 -13.54 15.71
C PHE A 333 -7.06 -12.86 16.13
N GLY A 334 -5.98 -13.64 16.34
CA GLY A 334 -4.64 -13.14 16.58
C GLY A 334 -3.56 -13.86 15.76
N MET A 335 -2.46 -13.15 15.54
CA MET A 335 -1.29 -13.55 14.76
C MET A 335 -0.03 -12.96 15.41
N ASN A 336 0.98 -13.79 15.67
CA ASN A 336 2.23 -13.43 16.37
C ASN A 336 1.96 -12.63 17.67
N GLY A 337 1.07 -13.14 18.53
CA GLY A 337 0.70 -12.52 19.82
C GLY A 337 -0.20 -11.28 19.73
N ARG A 338 -0.43 -10.73 18.53
CA ARG A 338 -1.15 -9.46 18.26
C ARG A 338 -2.50 -9.72 17.59
N VAL A 339 -3.38 -8.71 17.50
CA VAL A 339 -4.57 -8.78 16.63
C VAL A 339 -4.19 -8.94 15.16
N LEU A 340 -5.04 -9.57 14.35
CA LEU A 340 -4.78 -9.73 12.91
C LEU A 340 -4.52 -8.39 12.22
N HIS A 341 -3.59 -8.37 11.26
CA HIS A 341 -3.46 -7.27 10.30
C HIS A 341 -4.63 -7.33 9.27
N PRO A 342 -5.11 -6.21 8.69
CA PRO A 342 -6.18 -6.21 7.70
C PRO A 342 -5.92 -7.11 6.50
N ASP A 343 -4.73 -7.06 5.89
CA ASP A 343 -4.34 -7.96 4.79
C ASP A 343 -4.31 -9.45 5.18
N HIS A 344 -4.23 -9.75 6.47
CA HIS A 344 -4.22 -11.12 7.02
C HIS A 344 -5.58 -11.56 7.58
N GLY A 345 -6.60 -10.71 7.57
CA GLY A 345 -7.99 -11.09 7.80
C GLY A 345 -8.73 -10.44 8.98
N TYR A 346 -8.29 -9.27 9.47
CA TYR A 346 -8.91 -8.61 10.64
C TYR A 346 -10.44 -8.43 10.54
N PRO A 347 -11.21 -8.67 11.63
CA PRO A 347 -10.78 -9.16 12.93
C PRO A 347 -10.79 -10.69 13.06
N LEU A 348 -11.28 -11.43 12.05
CA LEU A 348 -11.52 -12.87 12.13
C LEU A 348 -11.23 -13.60 10.80
N ARG A 349 -10.52 -14.72 10.87
CA ARG A 349 -10.29 -15.63 9.74
C ARG A 349 -10.43 -17.10 10.13
N VAL A 350 -10.48 -17.96 9.13
CA VAL A 350 -10.22 -19.40 9.29
C VAL A 350 -8.71 -19.67 9.14
N ILE A 351 -8.17 -20.58 9.96
CA ILE A 351 -6.89 -21.26 9.77
C ILE A 351 -7.16 -22.78 9.73
N ILE A 352 -6.51 -23.48 8.81
CA ILE A 352 -6.75 -24.89 8.47
C ILE A 352 -5.36 -25.54 8.29
N PRO A 353 -4.71 -25.99 9.37
CA PRO A 353 -3.32 -26.45 9.33
C PRO A 353 -3.05 -27.54 8.28
N GLY A 354 -1.97 -27.36 7.50
CA GLY A 354 -1.61 -28.25 6.41
C GLY A 354 -2.47 -28.14 5.13
N TYR A 355 -3.49 -27.27 5.08
CA TYR A 355 -4.24 -26.95 3.85
C TYR A 355 -3.62 -25.79 3.07
N VAL A 356 -4.06 -25.66 1.82
CA VAL A 356 -3.69 -24.56 0.92
C VAL A 356 -4.31 -23.23 1.34
N GLY A 357 -3.58 -22.13 1.13
CA GLY A 357 -4.01 -20.79 1.54
C GLY A 357 -5.37 -20.38 0.97
N GLY A 358 -5.72 -20.85 -0.23
CA GLY A 358 -7.04 -20.64 -0.84
C GLY A 358 -8.24 -21.19 -0.06
N ARG A 359 -8.04 -22.11 0.90
CA ARG A 359 -9.14 -22.60 1.77
C ARG A 359 -9.29 -21.79 3.06
N GLN A 360 -8.29 -20.99 3.44
CA GLN A 360 -8.23 -20.29 4.73
C GLN A 360 -8.88 -18.89 4.65
N VAL A 361 -10.20 -18.85 4.49
CA VAL A 361 -11.00 -17.61 4.29
C VAL A 361 -10.68 -16.54 5.34
N LYS A 362 -10.45 -15.31 4.87
CA LYS A 362 -10.22 -14.10 5.67
C LYS A 362 -11.52 -13.34 5.88
N TRP A 363 -11.54 -12.39 6.83
CA TRP A 363 -12.65 -11.45 7.01
C TRP A 363 -14.00 -12.16 7.21
N LEU A 364 -13.97 -13.30 7.92
CA LEU A 364 -14.99 -14.34 7.89
C LEU A 364 -16.38 -13.81 8.28
N LYS A 365 -17.37 -13.95 7.39
CA LYS A 365 -18.73 -13.45 7.60
C LYS A 365 -19.79 -14.53 7.73
N LYS A 366 -19.63 -15.69 7.08
CA LYS A 366 -20.56 -16.83 7.19
C LYS A 366 -19.84 -18.17 7.32
N ILE A 367 -20.48 -19.09 8.03
CA ILE A 367 -20.17 -20.52 8.04
C ILE A 367 -21.47 -21.30 7.76
N TRP A 368 -21.48 -22.28 6.86
CA TRP A 368 -22.70 -23.10 6.66
C TRP A 368 -22.46 -24.52 6.16
N ILE A 369 -23.43 -25.41 6.40
CA ILE A 369 -23.33 -26.83 6.05
C ILE A 369 -24.15 -27.17 4.80
N THR A 370 -23.50 -27.88 3.86
CA THR A 370 -24.11 -28.37 2.61
C THR A 370 -23.82 -29.86 2.39
N ALA A 371 -24.72 -30.54 1.67
CA ALA A 371 -24.56 -31.94 1.25
C ALA A 371 -23.73 -32.11 -0.05
N LYS A 372 -23.06 -31.05 -0.50
CA LYS A 372 -22.25 -30.92 -1.72
C LYS A 372 -21.13 -29.90 -1.49
N PRO A 373 -20.02 -29.93 -2.26
CA PRO A 373 -19.04 -28.84 -2.27
C PRO A 373 -19.67 -27.48 -2.57
N ASN A 374 -18.96 -26.42 -2.20
CA ASN A 374 -19.32 -25.05 -2.55
C ASN A 374 -19.30 -24.84 -4.07
N ASP A 375 -20.27 -24.10 -4.62
CA ASP A 375 -20.39 -23.84 -6.06
C ASP A 375 -20.15 -22.37 -6.46
N SER A 376 -19.57 -21.57 -5.54
CA SER A 376 -19.15 -20.20 -5.86
C SER A 376 -18.01 -20.16 -6.89
N TYR A 377 -17.88 -19.02 -7.56
CA TYR A 377 -16.87 -18.81 -8.61
C TYR A 377 -15.45 -19.16 -8.14
N TYR A 378 -15.05 -18.70 -6.95
CA TYR A 378 -13.69 -18.88 -6.44
C TYR A 378 -13.41 -20.30 -5.92
N HIS A 379 -14.44 -21.08 -5.58
CA HIS A 379 -14.27 -22.50 -5.30
C HIS A 379 -14.11 -23.34 -6.58
N LEU A 380 -14.85 -22.98 -7.64
CA LEU A 380 -14.86 -23.72 -8.90
C LEU A 380 -13.70 -23.37 -9.85
N PHE A 381 -13.34 -22.09 -9.99
CA PHE A 381 -12.44 -21.60 -11.04
C PHE A 381 -11.08 -21.07 -10.55
N ASP A 382 -10.87 -20.96 -9.24
CA ASP A 382 -9.56 -20.70 -8.61
C ASP A 382 -9.16 -21.91 -7.74
N ASN A 383 -7.89 -21.99 -7.34
CA ASN A 383 -7.35 -23.02 -6.43
C ASN A 383 -7.67 -24.47 -6.87
N LYS A 384 -7.49 -24.74 -8.18
CA LYS A 384 -7.71 -26.05 -8.83
C LYS A 384 -6.55 -26.40 -9.78
N VAL A 385 -6.08 -27.65 -9.72
CA VAL A 385 -5.09 -28.27 -10.62
C VAL A 385 -5.82 -29.12 -11.66
N VAL A 386 -6.11 -28.50 -12.82
CA VAL A 386 -6.69 -29.20 -13.98
C VAL A 386 -5.61 -29.94 -14.78
N PRO A 387 -5.95 -31.03 -15.51
CA PRO A 387 -4.99 -31.79 -16.32
C PRO A 387 -4.22 -30.93 -17.33
N SER A 388 -2.94 -31.26 -17.56
CA SER A 388 -2.00 -30.45 -18.36
C SER A 388 -2.38 -30.24 -19.83
N PHE A 389 -3.27 -31.06 -20.38
CA PHE A 389 -3.81 -30.89 -21.73
C PHE A 389 -4.88 -29.79 -21.82
N ILE A 390 -5.46 -29.36 -20.69
CA ILE A 390 -6.41 -28.25 -20.63
C ILE A 390 -5.65 -26.93 -20.76
N THR A 391 -5.77 -26.28 -21.91
CA THR A 391 -5.05 -25.02 -22.23
C THR A 391 -5.94 -23.77 -22.23
N SER A 392 -7.26 -23.92 -22.11
CA SER A 392 -8.20 -22.80 -22.00
C SER A 392 -9.37 -23.14 -21.06
N THR A 393 -9.91 -22.12 -20.38
CA THR A 393 -11.16 -22.20 -19.60
C THR A 393 -12.42 -22.24 -20.49
N SER A 394 -12.28 -21.96 -21.79
CA SER A 394 -13.37 -22.02 -22.78
C SER A 394 -13.63 -23.42 -23.35
N ASP A 395 -12.77 -24.39 -23.04
CA ASP A 395 -12.96 -25.78 -23.44
C ASP A 395 -14.12 -26.40 -22.62
N PRO A 396 -15.14 -27.02 -23.26
CA PRO A 396 -16.22 -27.72 -22.54
C PRO A 396 -15.72 -28.81 -21.57
N VAL A 397 -14.57 -29.43 -21.85
CA VAL A 397 -13.93 -30.44 -20.99
C VAL A 397 -13.30 -29.77 -19.76
N ALA A 398 -12.72 -28.57 -19.91
CA ALA A 398 -12.22 -27.79 -18.77
C ALA A 398 -13.35 -27.47 -17.78
N GLN A 399 -14.53 -27.11 -18.29
CA GLN A 399 -15.72 -26.82 -17.47
C GLN A 399 -16.20 -28.02 -16.64
N ALA A 400 -15.90 -29.25 -17.07
CA ALA A 400 -16.10 -30.44 -16.24
C ALA A 400 -15.01 -30.55 -15.16
N PHE A 401 -13.72 -30.48 -15.53
CA PHE A 401 -12.60 -30.61 -14.58
C PHE A 401 -12.58 -29.57 -13.46
N PHE A 402 -12.98 -28.31 -13.73
CA PHE A 402 -13.11 -27.28 -12.69
C PHE A 402 -14.25 -27.58 -11.68
N ARG A 403 -15.30 -28.29 -12.11
CA ARG A 403 -16.41 -28.74 -11.24
C ARG A 403 -16.15 -30.10 -10.57
N ASP A 404 -15.05 -30.76 -10.89
CA ASP A 404 -14.64 -32.00 -10.24
C ASP A 404 -13.78 -31.71 -9.01
N GLU A 405 -13.98 -32.47 -7.92
CA GLU A 405 -13.30 -32.27 -6.65
C GLU A 405 -11.94 -32.96 -6.57
N SER A 406 -11.64 -33.85 -7.52
CA SER A 406 -10.30 -34.43 -7.69
C SER A 406 -9.26 -33.41 -8.18
N THR A 407 -9.69 -32.29 -8.77
CA THR A 407 -8.80 -31.19 -9.18
C THR A 407 -8.65 -30.11 -8.10
N ALA A 408 -9.42 -30.14 -7.02
CA ALA A 408 -9.39 -29.07 -6.03
C ALA A 408 -8.10 -29.12 -5.19
N CYS A 409 -7.43 -27.98 -5.01
CA CYS A 409 -6.32 -27.89 -4.07
C CYS A 409 -6.85 -28.01 -2.63
N TRP A 410 -6.34 -28.97 -1.87
CA TRP A 410 -6.78 -29.28 -0.50
C TRP A 410 -5.63 -29.13 0.49
N GLU A 411 -4.82 -30.18 0.64
CA GLU A 411 -3.60 -30.18 1.43
C GLU A 411 -2.43 -29.55 0.62
N GLN A 412 -1.46 -28.96 1.32
CA GLN A 412 -0.21 -28.52 0.70
C GLN A 412 0.51 -29.71 0.06
N THR A 413 1.22 -29.50 -1.06
CA THR A 413 2.14 -30.50 -1.60
C THR A 413 3.49 -30.43 -0.90
N LEU A 414 4.18 -31.56 -0.81
CA LEU A 414 5.55 -31.64 -0.32
C LEU A 414 6.48 -30.77 -1.17
N GLN A 415 7.17 -29.82 -0.54
CA GLN A 415 8.02 -28.81 -1.15
C GLN A 415 9.40 -28.76 -0.47
N SER A 416 10.43 -28.43 -1.24
CA SER A 416 11.74 -27.99 -0.73
C SER A 416 12.36 -26.97 -1.68
N VAL A 417 13.05 -26.00 -1.10
CA VAL A 417 13.56 -24.79 -1.75
C VAL A 417 14.96 -24.49 -1.21
N ILE A 418 15.88 -24.11 -2.10
CA ILE A 418 17.21 -23.60 -1.72
C ILE A 418 17.09 -22.08 -1.47
N CYS A 419 17.59 -21.60 -0.33
CA CYS A 419 17.59 -20.19 0.07
C CYS A 419 19.01 -19.60 0.17
N GLU A 420 20.01 -20.46 0.38
CA GLU A 420 21.43 -20.15 0.29
C GLU A 420 22.16 -21.26 -0.50
N PRO A 421 23.01 -20.95 -1.50
CA PRO A 421 23.41 -19.61 -1.91
C PRO A 421 22.25 -18.80 -2.51
N ALA A 422 22.26 -17.50 -2.23
CA ALA A 422 21.19 -16.57 -2.58
C ALA A 422 21.22 -16.17 -4.07
N HIS A 423 20.16 -15.52 -4.52
CA HIS A 423 20.06 -15.05 -5.90
C HIS A 423 21.11 -13.97 -6.21
N ASP A 424 21.92 -14.22 -7.24
CA ASP A 424 23.08 -13.43 -7.66
C ASP A 424 24.21 -13.30 -6.63
N GLU A 425 24.24 -14.17 -5.61
CA GLU A 425 25.39 -14.36 -4.72
C GLU A 425 26.66 -14.72 -5.52
N ARG A 426 27.81 -14.19 -5.09
CA ARG A 426 29.11 -14.36 -5.74
C ARG A 426 30.17 -14.85 -4.77
N LEU A 427 30.74 -16.02 -5.05
CA LEU A 427 31.87 -16.60 -4.30
C LEU A 427 33.17 -16.40 -5.07
N GLU A 428 34.14 -15.67 -4.49
CA GLU A 428 35.47 -15.49 -5.10
C GLU A 428 36.34 -16.75 -4.97
N LEU A 429 36.70 -17.37 -6.09
CA LEU A 429 37.39 -18.68 -6.11
C LEU A 429 38.91 -18.57 -5.93
N THR A 430 39.33 -17.93 -4.83
CA THR A 430 40.72 -17.92 -4.35
C THR A 430 41.14 -19.32 -3.86
N ASP A 431 42.44 -19.60 -3.83
CA ASP A 431 42.95 -20.93 -3.41
C ASP A 431 42.57 -21.27 -1.96
N LYS A 432 42.45 -20.28 -1.08
CA LYS A 432 41.94 -20.49 0.30
C LYS A 432 40.47 -20.89 0.30
N VAL A 433 39.64 -20.28 -0.54
CA VAL A 433 38.20 -20.55 -0.62
C VAL A 433 37.92 -21.89 -1.30
N ARG A 434 38.65 -22.26 -2.35
CA ARG A 434 38.51 -23.55 -3.06
C ARG A 434 38.68 -24.77 -2.15
N ASN A 435 39.58 -24.67 -1.18
CA ASN A 435 39.87 -25.71 -0.18
C ASN A 435 38.93 -25.67 1.04
N GLY A 436 37.91 -24.81 1.04
CA GLY A 436 36.88 -24.72 2.08
C GLY A 436 35.58 -25.46 1.74
N GLU A 437 34.61 -25.33 2.62
CA GLU A 437 33.25 -25.84 2.46
C GLU A 437 32.25 -24.69 2.35
N TYR A 438 31.09 -24.96 1.75
CA TYR A 438 29.96 -24.04 1.67
C TYR A 438 28.72 -24.75 2.23
N THR A 439 28.06 -24.13 3.21
CA THR A 439 26.81 -24.64 3.80
C THR A 439 25.63 -24.24 2.91
N VAL A 440 25.16 -25.14 2.06
CA VAL A 440 23.94 -24.93 1.27
C VAL A 440 22.74 -25.07 2.21
N ARG A 441 21.82 -24.09 2.23
CA ARG A 441 20.69 -24.03 3.17
C ARG A 441 19.36 -23.72 2.49
N GLY A 442 18.27 -24.07 3.14
CA GLY A 442 16.94 -23.77 2.64
C GLY A 442 15.81 -24.25 3.56
N LEU A 443 14.59 -24.24 3.01
CA LEU A 443 13.36 -24.61 3.71
C LEU A 443 12.63 -25.77 3.00
N ALA A 444 11.75 -26.46 3.74
CA ALA A 444 10.87 -27.50 3.22
C ALA A 444 9.55 -27.56 4.02
N TYR A 445 8.42 -27.82 3.35
CA TYR A 445 7.09 -27.88 3.98
C TYR A 445 6.17 -28.93 3.30
N ASN A 446 5.09 -29.35 3.96
CA ASN A 446 4.17 -30.38 3.47
C ASN A 446 2.74 -30.18 4.00
N GLY A 447 1.76 -30.91 3.44
CA GLY A 447 0.36 -30.89 3.86
C GLY A 447 -0.02 -31.93 4.91
N GLY A 448 -1.29 -31.96 5.31
CA GLY A 448 -1.90 -32.98 6.20
C GLY A 448 -1.36 -33.06 7.65
N GLY A 449 -0.33 -32.27 7.96
CA GLY A 449 0.48 -32.39 9.18
C GLY A 449 1.55 -33.48 9.07
N GLU A 450 1.93 -33.88 7.85
CA GLU A 450 2.82 -35.01 7.56
C GLU A 450 4.31 -34.65 7.72
N ARG A 451 5.03 -35.42 8.55
CA ARG A 451 6.46 -35.20 8.79
C ARG A 451 7.30 -35.28 7.50
N ILE A 452 8.18 -34.31 7.31
CA ILE A 452 9.26 -34.37 6.31
C ILE A 452 10.39 -35.23 6.87
N GLU A 453 10.54 -36.42 6.32
CA GLU A 453 11.38 -37.48 6.91
C GLU A 453 12.81 -37.49 6.34
N ARG A 454 13.06 -36.79 5.23
CA ARG A 454 14.40 -36.47 4.71
C ARG A 454 14.37 -35.27 3.76
N VAL A 455 15.46 -34.52 3.70
CA VAL A 455 15.81 -33.65 2.57
C VAL A 455 17.15 -34.13 1.98
N GLU A 456 17.27 -34.10 0.66
CA GLU A 456 18.45 -34.54 -0.09
C GLU A 456 18.91 -33.45 -1.06
N LEU A 457 20.23 -33.21 -1.10
CA LEU A 457 20.89 -32.26 -2.00
C LEU A 457 21.78 -32.98 -3.02
N SER A 458 21.78 -32.51 -4.26
CA SER A 458 22.67 -32.96 -5.33
C SER A 458 23.42 -31.77 -5.92
N VAL A 459 24.73 -31.93 -6.20
CA VAL A 459 25.54 -30.96 -6.96
C VAL A 459 25.93 -31.45 -8.36
N ASP A 460 25.55 -32.68 -8.73
CA ASP A 460 25.95 -33.36 -9.98
C ASP A 460 24.80 -33.60 -10.98
N GLY A 461 23.69 -32.87 -10.79
CA GLY A 461 22.50 -32.97 -11.63
C GLY A 461 21.54 -34.10 -11.26
N GLY A 462 21.73 -34.76 -10.12
CA GLY A 462 20.81 -35.75 -9.54
C GLY A 462 21.31 -37.20 -9.60
N LYS A 463 22.59 -37.41 -9.92
CA LYS A 463 23.23 -38.72 -10.03
C LYS A 463 23.58 -39.26 -8.64
N THR A 464 24.07 -38.39 -7.76
CA THR A 464 24.34 -38.68 -6.35
C THR A 464 23.65 -37.68 -5.43
N TRP A 465 23.32 -38.10 -4.21
CA TRP A 465 22.52 -37.34 -3.27
C TRP A 465 23.16 -37.36 -1.87
N LYS A 466 23.43 -36.18 -1.32
CA LYS A 466 23.87 -35.96 0.06
C LYS A 466 22.64 -35.80 0.96
N TYR A 467 22.72 -36.33 2.18
CA TYR A 467 21.68 -36.15 3.20
C TYR A 467 21.80 -34.76 3.84
N CYS A 468 20.72 -33.98 3.86
CA CYS A 468 20.71 -32.69 4.56
C CYS A 468 20.36 -32.88 6.04
N PHE A 469 21.07 -32.19 6.93
CA PHE A 469 20.63 -31.99 8.30
C PHE A 469 19.35 -31.16 8.30
N ARG A 470 18.42 -31.48 9.21
CA ARG A 470 17.12 -30.83 9.35
C ARG A 470 17.08 -30.10 10.68
N HIS A 471 16.58 -28.87 10.67
CA HIS A 471 16.41 -28.01 11.84
C HIS A 471 14.90 -27.83 12.06
N PHE A 472 14.38 -28.43 13.12
CA PHE A 472 12.95 -28.64 13.36
C PHE A 472 12.70 -28.86 14.87
N THR A 473 11.44 -28.90 15.30
CA THR A 473 11.10 -29.24 16.68
C THR A 473 11.29 -30.76 16.93
N ASP A 474 12.08 -31.17 17.92
CA ASP A 474 12.35 -32.62 18.16
C ASP A 474 11.09 -33.48 18.44
N LYS A 475 9.95 -32.84 18.67
CA LYS A 475 8.62 -33.44 18.87
C LYS A 475 7.60 -32.82 17.90
N PRO A 476 6.52 -33.54 17.55
CA PRO A 476 5.33 -32.98 16.94
C PRO A 476 4.77 -31.82 17.78
N LEU A 477 4.15 -30.85 17.13
CA LEU A 477 3.66 -29.62 17.78
C LEU A 477 2.37 -29.85 18.59
N ARG A 478 1.59 -30.88 18.23
CA ARG A 478 0.30 -31.21 18.86
C ARG A 478 -0.14 -32.63 18.51
N HIS A 479 -1.06 -33.20 19.28
CA HIS A 479 -1.73 -34.49 19.03
C HIS A 479 -0.80 -35.71 18.82
N ALA A 480 0.45 -35.62 19.27
CA ALA A 480 1.50 -36.64 19.16
C ALA A 480 1.90 -37.10 17.73
N ASP A 481 1.29 -36.60 16.65
CA ASP A 481 1.71 -36.89 15.26
C ASP A 481 1.75 -35.69 14.30
N LYS A 482 1.32 -34.48 14.71
CA LYS A 482 1.13 -33.35 13.79
C LYS A 482 2.32 -32.40 13.65
N TRP A 483 2.64 -32.12 12.39
CA TRP A 483 3.73 -31.25 11.94
C TRP A 483 3.14 -30.09 11.12
N TRP A 484 2.69 -29.04 11.80
CA TRP A 484 2.03 -27.88 11.19
C TRP A 484 3.00 -26.81 10.63
N THR A 485 4.29 -26.92 10.90
CA THR A 485 5.32 -26.00 10.41
C THR A 485 6.21 -26.61 9.32
N TRP A 486 6.82 -25.72 8.54
CA TRP A 486 8.01 -26.00 7.76
C TRP A 486 9.19 -26.43 8.63
N ILE A 487 10.25 -26.89 7.98
CA ILE A 487 11.57 -27.12 8.56
C ILE A 487 12.61 -26.37 7.75
N PHE A 488 13.71 -25.99 8.41
CA PHE A 488 14.93 -25.60 7.69
C PHE A 488 15.83 -26.81 7.50
N TRP A 489 16.76 -26.71 6.55
CA TRP A 489 17.75 -27.75 6.30
C TRP A 489 19.09 -27.14 5.89
N SER A 490 20.17 -27.87 6.14
CA SER A 490 21.54 -27.51 5.73
C SER A 490 22.33 -28.72 5.24
N CYS A 491 23.26 -28.48 4.33
CA CYS A 491 24.23 -29.48 3.87
C CYS A 491 25.55 -28.78 3.57
N ASP A 492 26.59 -29.13 4.31
CA ASP A 492 27.95 -28.68 4.06
C ASP A 492 28.53 -29.44 2.87
N VAL A 493 29.05 -28.70 1.89
CA VAL A 493 29.60 -29.25 0.66
C VAL A 493 30.98 -28.62 0.40
N PRO A 494 32.04 -29.43 0.17
CA PRO A 494 33.34 -28.91 -0.27
C PRO A 494 33.18 -28.04 -1.52
N ILE A 495 33.76 -26.84 -1.51
CA ILE A 495 33.61 -25.87 -2.61
C ILE A 495 34.15 -26.45 -3.93
N GLN A 496 35.16 -27.31 -3.85
CA GLN A 496 35.66 -28.06 -5.01
C GLN A 496 34.63 -29.04 -5.61
N GLU A 497 33.78 -29.70 -4.80
CA GLU A 497 32.67 -30.52 -5.33
C GLU A 497 31.60 -29.65 -6.03
N ILE A 498 31.36 -28.44 -5.53
CA ILE A 498 30.47 -27.48 -6.19
C ILE A 498 31.10 -27.04 -7.53
N VAL A 499 32.39 -26.71 -7.56
CA VAL A 499 33.09 -26.30 -8.79
C VAL A 499 33.11 -27.42 -9.85
N ASP A 500 33.41 -28.66 -9.45
CA ASP A 500 33.62 -29.78 -10.39
C ASP A 500 32.33 -30.55 -10.75
N GLY A 501 31.26 -30.41 -9.97
CA GLY A 501 29.99 -31.11 -10.19
C GLY A 501 29.37 -30.78 -11.55
N SER A 502 28.70 -31.74 -12.18
CA SER A 502 28.08 -31.56 -13.51
C SER A 502 26.62 -31.09 -13.43
N GLY A 503 26.31 -29.87 -13.90
CA GLY A 503 24.92 -29.38 -13.97
C GLY A 503 24.47 -28.60 -12.72
N ASP A 504 23.16 -28.40 -12.56
CA ASP A 504 22.62 -27.53 -11.51
C ASP A 504 22.71 -28.13 -10.10
N ILE A 505 22.72 -27.28 -9.06
CA ILE A 505 22.51 -27.69 -7.67
C ILE A 505 21.00 -27.91 -7.49
N ILE A 506 20.59 -29.07 -6.97
CA ILE A 506 19.17 -29.42 -6.86
C ILE A 506 18.83 -30.02 -5.50
N VAL A 507 17.60 -29.75 -5.02
CA VAL A 507 17.08 -30.29 -3.76
C VAL A 507 15.75 -31.03 -3.97
N ARG A 508 15.51 -32.07 -3.18
CA ARG A 508 14.21 -32.72 -3.01
C ARG A 508 13.98 -33.14 -1.56
N ALA A 509 12.72 -33.20 -1.13
CA ALA A 509 12.31 -33.82 0.12
C ALA A 509 11.64 -35.17 -0.11
N HIS A 510 11.55 -35.99 0.95
CA HIS A 510 10.54 -37.05 1.07
C HIS A 510 9.78 -36.91 2.40
N ASP A 511 8.53 -37.38 2.44
CA ASP A 511 7.69 -37.39 3.65
C ASP A 511 7.68 -38.75 4.36
N GLN A 512 7.00 -38.83 5.50
CA GLN A 512 6.83 -40.07 6.26
C GLN A 512 6.10 -41.17 5.45
N LYS A 513 5.17 -40.80 4.57
CA LYS A 513 4.44 -41.67 3.62
C LYS A 513 5.28 -42.14 2.42
N LYS A 514 6.52 -41.66 2.29
CA LYS A 514 7.50 -41.95 1.21
C LYS A 514 7.12 -41.38 -0.16
N ASN A 515 6.32 -40.32 -0.17
CA ASN A 515 6.14 -39.49 -1.37
C ASN A 515 7.43 -38.74 -1.68
N PHE A 516 7.67 -38.49 -2.97
CA PHE A 516 8.79 -37.69 -3.46
C PHE A 516 8.27 -36.54 -4.33
N GLN A 517 9.00 -35.42 -4.33
CA GLN A 517 8.83 -34.38 -5.34
C GLN A 517 9.18 -34.93 -6.74
N PRO A 518 8.47 -34.54 -7.82
CA PRO A 518 8.79 -34.93 -9.18
C PRO A 518 10.05 -34.21 -9.70
N GLU A 519 10.78 -34.82 -10.63
CA GLU A 519 11.98 -34.20 -11.21
C GLU A 519 11.68 -32.97 -12.07
N ASN A 520 10.56 -33.00 -12.80
CA ASN A 520 10.22 -32.05 -13.86
C ASN A 520 8.90 -31.34 -13.57
N ILE A 521 8.75 -30.12 -14.10
CA ILE A 521 7.54 -29.30 -13.92
C ILE A 521 6.41 -29.85 -14.80
N THR A 522 5.33 -30.32 -14.18
CA THR A 522 4.07 -30.64 -14.86
C THR A 522 3.25 -29.37 -15.02
N TRP A 523 3.24 -28.77 -16.21
CA TRP A 523 2.50 -27.52 -16.47
C TRP A 523 0.98 -27.68 -16.28
N THR A 524 0.33 -26.66 -15.70
CA THR A 524 -1.12 -26.59 -15.47
C THR A 524 -1.65 -25.19 -15.82
N LEU A 525 -2.91 -25.10 -16.28
CA LEU A 525 -3.49 -23.83 -16.76
C LEU A 525 -3.48 -22.70 -15.71
N THR A 526 -3.72 -23.06 -14.46
CA THR A 526 -3.76 -22.17 -13.29
C THR A 526 -2.39 -21.92 -12.66
N GLY A 527 -1.37 -22.69 -13.04
CA GLY A 527 -0.02 -22.58 -12.51
C GLY A 527 0.04 -22.82 -11.00
N MET A 528 -0.56 -23.91 -10.53
CA MET A 528 -0.68 -24.22 -9.10
C MET A 528 0.08 -25.47 -8.69
N MET A 529 0.43 -25.54 -7.40
CA MET A 529 1.08 -26.67 -6.74
C MET A 529 2.40 -27.12 -7.40
N ASN A 530 3.20 -26.18 -7.92
CA ASN A 530 4.49 -26.47 -8.54
C ASN A 530 5.51 -27.00 -7.52
N ASN A 531 5.63 -28.31 -7.38
CA ASN A 531 6.53 -28.93 -6.41
C ASN A 531 7.71 -29.70 -7.00
N ALA A 532 8.06 -29.48 -8.27
CA ALA A 532 9.22 -30.12 -8.91
C ALA A 532 10.54 -29.81 -8.17
N TRP A 533 11.59 -30.64 -8.34
CA TRP A 533 12.91 -30.43 -7.72
C TRP A 533 13.42 -29.00 -7.97
N TYR A 534 13.68 -28.25 -6.90
CA TYR A 534 14.15 -26.86 -7.00
C TYR A 534 15.61 -26.85 -7.42
N ARG A 535 15.99 -25.98 -8.37
CA ARG A 535 17.31 -25.99 -9.02
C ARG A 535 17.96 -24.61 -8.98
N VAL A 536 19.15 -24.51 -8.38
CA VAL A 536 20.01 -23.32 -8.44
C VAL A 536 21.14 -23.57 -9.43
N ARG A 537 21.24 -22.71 -10.45
CA ARG A 537 22.31 -22.76 -11.44
C ARG A 537 23.52 -22.00 -10.92
N ARG A 538 24.70 -22.59 -11.04
CA ARG A 538 25.98 -21.90 -10.84
C ARG A 538 26.62 -21.56 -12.18
N THR A 539 27.27 -20.41 -12.26
CA THR A 539 28.03 -19.98 -13.44
C THR A 539 29.38 -19.40 -13.01
N LEU A 540 30.45 -19.74 -13.72
CA LEU A 540 31.74 -19.08 -13.55
C LEU A 540 31.73 -17.81 -14.41
N VAL A 541 31.80 -16.65 -13.76
CA VAL A 541 31.84 -15.35 -14.43
C VAL A 541 33.11 -14.61 -14.05
N LYS A 542 33.66 -13.82 -14.99
CA LYS A 542 34.79 -12.94 -14.69
C LYS A 542 34.24 -11.61 -14.18
N ASP A 543 34.63 -11.18 -12.98
CA ASP A 543 34.18 -9.90 -12.46
C ASP A 543 34.80 -8.73 -13.24
N HIS A 544 33.98 -7.74 -13.60
CA HIS A 544 34.38 -6.62 -14.44
C HIS A 544 35.22 -5.55 -13.71
N ARG A 545 35.25 -5.55 -12.37
CA ARG A 545 36.03 -4.62 -11.55
C ARG A 545 37.37 -5.23 -11.13
N THR A 546 37.35 -6.45 -10.60
CA THR A 546 38.55 -7.11 -10.04
C THR A 546 39.28 -8.00 -11.05
N SER A 547 38.63 -8.38 -12.17
CA SER A 547 39.10 -9.41 -13.11
C SER A 547 39.30 -10.81 -12.50
N THR A 548 38.84 -11.07 -11.27
CA THR A 548 38.82 -12.41 -10.67
C THR A 548 37.76 -13.29 -11.33
N VAL A 549 37.90 -14.62 -11.20
CA VAL A 549 36.82 -15.57 -11.55
C VAL A 549 36.01 -15.83 -10.29
N VAL A 550 34.72 -15.51 -10.36
CA VAL A 550 33.76 -15.70 -9.27
C VAL A 550 32.67 -16.68 -9.70
N MET A 551 32.22 -17.51 -8.77
CA MET A 551 31.06 -18.37 -8.99
C MET A 551 29.81 -17.60 -8.60
N ARG A 552 28.94 -17.33 -9.58
CA ARG A 552 27.63 -16.68 -9.42
C ARG A 552 26.54 -17.74 -9.33
N PHE A 553 25.68 -17.63 -8.32
CA PHE A 553 24.51 -18.50 -8.16
C PHE A 553 23.24 -17.79 -8.65
N GLN A 554 22.38 -18.51 -9.35
CA GLN A 554 21.12 -18.01 -9.91
C GLN A 554 19.99 -18.97 -9.54
N HIS A 555 18.91 -18.45 -8.97
CA HIS A 555 17.68 -19.20 -8.75
C HIS A 555 16.93 -19.38 -10.09
N PRO A 556 15.90 -20.26 -10.16
CA PRO A 556 15.09 -20.43 -11.38
C PRO A 556 14.58 -19.09 -11.92
N VAL A 557 14.09 -18.26 -11.02
CA VAL A 557 13.48 -16.96 -11.29
C VAL A 557 14.01 -15.94 -10.27
N ALA A 558 14.16 -14.68 -10.69
CA ALA A 558 14.59 -13.61 -9.80
C ALA A 558 13.40 -12.97 -9.03
N PRO A 559 13.64 -12.29 -7.89
CA PRO A 559 12.59 -11.67 -7.09
C PRO A 559 11.84 -10.53 -7.83
N GLY A 560 10.54 -10.38 -7.58
CA GLY A 560 9.74 -9.25 -8.09
C GLY A 560 9.80 -9.08 -9.61
N GLU A 561 10.09 -7.86 -10.07
CA GLU A 561 10.19 -7.50 -11.49
C GLU A 561 11.45 -8.03 -12.20
N GLU A 562 12.41 -8.59 -11.47
CA GLU A 562 13.69 -8.98 -12.06
C GLU A 562 13.60 -10.22 -12.97
N THR A 563 14.47 -10.22 -13.99
CA THR A 563 14.60 -11.23 -15.05
C THR A 563 15.93 -11.99 -15.01
N THR A 564 16.72 -11.82 -13.94
CA THR A 564 18.08 -12.38 -13.76
C THR A 564 18.11 -13.87 -13.36
N GLY A 565 16.97 -14.57 -13.35
CA GLY A 565 16.88 -16.01 -13.12
C GLY A 565 17.55 -16.84 -14.22
N TRP A 566 17.82 -18.12 -13.97
CA TRP A 566 18.37 -19.00 -15.02
C TRP A 566 17.31 -19.49 -16.02
N MET A 567 16.03 -19.55 -15.62
CA MET A 567 14.95 -19.86 -16.53
C MET A 567 14.66 -18.65 -17.42
N ILE A 568 14.80 -18.84 -18.72
CA ILE A 568 14.46 -17.84 -19.74
C ILE A 568 12.97 -18.04 -20.09
N PRO A 569 12.15 -16.98 -20.19
CA PRO A 569 10.77 -17.10 -20.67
C PRO A 569 10.71 -17.73 -22.07
N PRO A 570 9.58 -18.34 -22.47
CA PRO A 570 9.40 -18.72 -23.86
C PRO A 570 9.46 -17.46 -24.74
N THR A 571 10.16 -17.51 -25.86
CA THR A 571 9.86 -16.59 -26.97
C THR A 571 8.41 -16.80 -27.40
N ASP A 572 7.68 -15.73 -27.74
CA ASP A 572 6.24 -15.77 -28.04
C ASP A 572 5.87 -16.65 -29.26
N GLU A 573 5.86 -17.96 -29.07
CA GLU A 573 5.38 -18.94 -30.05
C GLU A 573 3.85 -18.92 -30.08
N GLY A 574 3.28 -18.42 -31.17
CA GLY A 574 1.89 -18.71 -31.54
C GLY A 574 0.87 -17.57 -31.48
N ILE A 575 1.27 -16.31 -31.26
CA ILE A 575 0.42 -15.20 -31.77
C ILE A 575 0.57 -15.20 -33.29
N ASP A 576 -0.41 -15.77 -34.00
CA ASP A 576 -0.46 -15.67 -35.45
C ASP A 576 -0.79 -14.23 -35.87
N MET A 577 0.27 -13.47 -36.14
CA MET A 577 0.21 -12.12 -36.67
C MET A 577 -0.50 -12.03 -38.04
N SER A 578 -0.80 -13.14 -38.73
CA SER A 578 -1.64 -13.11 -39.94
C SER A 578 -3.04 -12.53 -39.67
N VAL A 579 -3.60 -12.76 -38.48
CA VAL A 579 -4.92 -12.24 -38.07
C VAL A 579 -4.90 -10.71 -37.90
N VAL A 580 -3.75 -10.15 -37.50
CA VAL A 580 -3.55 -8.70 -37.32
C VAL A 580 -3.05 -8.02 -38.60
N ASN A 581 -2.45 -8.76 -39.54
CA ASN A 581 -1.86 -8.24 -40.78
C ASN A 581 -2.87 -7.87 -41.89
N LYS A 582 -3.97 -7.18 -41.52
CA LYS A 582 -4.65 -6.23 -42.43
C LYS A 582 -4.10 -4.83 -42.21
N THR A 583 -2.82 -4.64 -42.55
CA THR A 583 -2.08 -3.40 -42.33
C THR A 583 -2.60 -2.23 -43.18
N LYS A 584 -3.58 -1.50 -42.65
CA LYS A 584 -3.42 -0.04 -42.64
C LYS A 584 -2.22 0.29 -41.75
N LYS A 585 -1.42 1.30 -42.11
CA LYS A 585 -0.45 1.86 -41.16
C LYS A 585 -1.24 2.36 -39.94
N LEU A 586 -0.88 1.87 -38.75
CA LEU A 586 -1.38 2.43 -37.50
C LEU A 586 -0.97 3.91 -37.42
N PRO A 587 -1.87 4.82 -37.01
CA PRO A 587 -1.54 6.21 -36.70
C PRO A 587 -0.39 6.34 -35.71
N THR A 588 0.37 7.41 -35.85
CA THR A 588 1.36 7.86 -34.86
C THR A 588 0.79 9.09 -34.15
N TYR A 589 0.87 9.10 -32.82
CA TYR A 589 0.42 10.17 -31.94
C TYR A 589 1.62 10.78 -31.20
N GLU A 590 1.59 12.10 -30.94
CA GLU A 590 2.53 12.72 -30.01
C GLU A 590 2.01 12.64 -28.56
N LEU A 591 2.85 13.02 -27.59
CA LEU A 591 2.48 13.04 -26.16
C LEU A 591 1.24 13.91 -25.92
N ASP A 592 1.28 15.12 -26.48
CA ASP A 592 0.24 16.14 -26.44
C ASP A 592 -1.09 15.65 -27.04
N ASP A 593 -1.08 14.61 -27.88
CA ASP A 593 -2.32 13.98 -28.38
C ASP A 593 -2.94 13.07 -27.33
N VAL A 594 -2.15 12.15 -26.76
CA VAL A 594 -2.64 11.25 -25.71
C VAL A 594 -3.18 12.04 -24.52
N GLN A 595 -2.51 13.13 -24.11
CA GLN A 595 -2.91 14.01 -23.00
C GLN A 595 -4.30 14.66 -23.13
N LYS A 596 -4.92 14.67 -24.31
CA LYS A 596 -6.29 15.19 -24.52
C LYS A 596 -7.38 14.22 -24.05
N HIS A 597 -7.02 12.94 -23.88
CA HIS A 597 -7.92 11.81 -23.70
C HIS A 597 -7.71 11.16 -22.32
N ASP A 598 -8.05 11.89 -21.26
CA ASP A 598 -7.86 11.49 -19.87
C ASP A 598 -9.16 11.08 -19.13
N LYS A 599 -10.25 10.86 -19.88
CA LYS A 599 -11.66 11.03 -19.46
C LYS A 599 -12.42 9.71 -19.34
N GLU A 600 -13.37 9.58 -18.42
CA GLU A 600 -14.16 8.34 -18.30
C GLU A 600 -14.99 8.02 -19.56
N ASP A 601 -15.38 9.05 -20.30
CA ASP A 601 -16.02 8.97 -21.62
C ASP A 601 -15.04 9.06 -22.81
N ASP A 602 -13.74 9.31 -22.57
CA ASP A 602 -12.68 9.45 -23.59
C ASP A 602 -11.26 9.26 -22.98
N ALA A 603 -10.87 8.01 -22.69
CA ALA A 603 -9.61 7.66 -22.00
C ALA A 603 -8.65 6.88 -22.92
N TRP A 604 -7.45 7.42 -23.15
CA TRP A 604 -6.37 6.72 -23.86
C TRP A 604 -5.20 6.41 -22.92
N ILE A 605 -4.58 5.24 -23.08
CA ILE A 605 -3.40 4.82 -22.31
C ILE A 605 -2.29 4.27 -23.21
N ILE A 606 -1.06 4.23 -22.68
CA ILE A 606 0.12 3.69 -23.38
C ILE A 606 0.56 2.36 -22.74
N LEU A 607 0.46 1.27 -23.50
CA LEU A 607 0.97 -0.07 -23.12
C LEU A 607 2.04 -0.56 -24.11
N ASP A 608 2.72 -1.66 -23.80
CA ASP A 608 3.87 -2.20 -24.55
C ASP A 608 4.97 -1.14 -24.81
N TYR A 609 5.06 -0.11 -23.96
CA TYR A 609 5.92 1.07 -24.07
C TYR A 609 5.73 1.98 -25.29
N ASP A 610 5.02 1.56 -26.35
CA ASP A 610 4.87 2.34 -27.59
C ASP A 610 3.47 2.32 -28.24
N LYS A 611 2.50 1.58 -27.70
CA LYS A 611 1.16 1.43 -28.30
C LYS A 611 0.11 2.23 -27.54
N VAL A 612 -0.74 2.95 -28.27
CA VAL A 612 -1.82 3.78 -27.73
C VAL A 612 -3.15 3.05 -27.85
N TYR A 613 -3.87 2.96 -26.74
CA TYR A 613 -5.13 2.22 -26.60
C TYR A 613 -6.25 3.15 -26.12
N ASP A 614 -7.37 3.16 -26.83
CA ASP A 614 -8.62 3.82 -26.46
C ASP A 614 -9.46 2.86 -25.61
N LEU A 615 -9.60 3.16 -24.32
CA LEU A 615 -10.27 2.30 -23.34
C LEU A 615 -11.79 2.32 -23.44
N ASN A 616 -12.35 3.28 -24.17
CA ASN A 616 -13.79 3.38 -24.44
C ASN A 616 -14.20 2.44 -25.60
N ARG A 617 -13.22 1.81 -26.27
CA ARG A 617 -13.42 0.68 -27.19
C ARG A 617 -13.15 -0.65 -26.51
N GLY A 618 -13.79 -1.69 -27.02
CA GLY A 618 -13.62 -3.07 -26.57
C GLY A 618 -14.46 -4.04 -27.42
N PRO A 619 -14.46 -5.34 -27.09
CA PRO A 619 -15.21 -6.35 -27.83
C PRO A 619 -16.71 -6.00 -27.85
N ASN A 620 -17.34 -6.18 -29.01
CA ASN A 620 -18.73 -5.82 -29.30
C ASN A 620 -19.10 -4.33 -29.10
N GLY A 621 -18.11 -3.42 -29.07
CA GLY A 621 -18.34 -1.98 -28.94
C GLY A 621 -18.64 -1.51 -27.51
N LEU A 622 -18.38 -2.36 -26.51
CA LEU A 622 -18.48 -2.01 -25.09
C LEU A 622 -17.12 -1.50 -24.58
N SER A 623 -17.15 -0.51 -23.68
CA SER A 623 -15.94 0.05 -23.06
C SER A 623 -15.22 -0.98 -22.17
N ILE A 624 -13.88 -0.97 -22.20
CA ILE A 624 -13.07 -1.77 -21.28
C ILE A 624 -13.10 -1.19 -19.86
N LEU A 625 -13.32 0.12 -19.70
CA LEU A 625 -13.44 0.75 -18.37
C LEU A 625 -14.51 0.08 -17.51
N SER A 626 -15.68 -0.23 -18.08
CA SER A 626 -16.78 -0.90 -17.38
C SER A 626 -16.70 -2.43 -17.36
N GLN A 627 -15.76 -3.04 -18.09
CA GLN A 627 -15.49 -4.49 -18.07
C GLN A 627 -14.25 -4.87 -17.25
N HIS A 628 -13.46 -3.90 -16.80
CA HIS A 628 -12.23 -4.15 -16.07
C HIS A 628 -12.53 -4.65 -14.63
N PRO A 629 -11.97 -5.80 -14.20
CA PRO A 629 -12.31 -6.39 -12.90
C PRO A 629 -11.82 -5.58 -11.70
N GLY A 630 -10.81 -4.71 -11.87
CA GLY A 630 -10.44 -3.70 -10.87
C GLY A 630 -11.30 -2.43 -10.91
N GLY A 631 -12.37 -2.39 -11.72
CA GLY A 631 -13.18 -1.21 -11.99
C GLY A 631 -12.49 -0.18 -12.92
N PRO A 632 -13.24 0.85 -13.37
CA PRO A 632 -12.76 1.86 -14.32
C PRO A 632 -11.63 2.72 -13.75
N ARG A 633 -11.73 3.09 -12.47
CA ARG A 633 -10.80 4.00 -11.77
C ARG A 633 -9.34 3.51 -11.80
N VAL A 634 -9.12 2.19 -11.76
CA VAL A 634 -7.79 1.56 -11.82
C VAL A 634 -7.15 1.68 -13.21
N LEU A 635 -7.92 2.00 -14.25
CA LEU A 635 -7.40 2.35 -15.58
C LEU A 635 -7.33 3.87 -15.80
N LEU A 636 -8.30 4.64 -15.29
CA LEU A 636 -8.30 6.11 -15.36
C LEU A 636 -7.11 6.76 -14.63
N LYS A 637 -6.47 6.05 -13.69
CA LYS A 637 -5.16 6.46 -13.15
C LYS A 637 -4.08 6.66 -14.22
N TYR A 638 -4.22 6.07 -15.42
CA TYR A 638 -3.32 6.19 -16.57
C TYR A 638 -3.89 6.94 -17.77
N ALA A 639 -5.18 7.28 -17.78
CA ALA A 639 -5.80 7.96 -18.90
C ALA A 639 -5.08 9.29 -19.18
N GLY A 640 -4.74 9.54 -20.44
CA GLY A 640 -3.96 10.69 -20.91
C GLY A 640 -2.47 10.70 -20.56
N LYS A 641 -1.96 9.74 -19.78
CA LYS A 641 -0.66 9.87 -19.11
C LYS A 641 0.45 9.14 -19.86
N ALA A 642 1.48 9.90 -20.21
CA ALA A 642 2.75 9.40 -20.69
C ALA A 642 3.58 8.79 -19.55
N THR A 643 3.23 7.58 -19.11
CA THR A 643 3.96 6.87 -18.05
C THR A 643 4.17 5.40 -18.36
N VAL A 644 5.41 4.91 -18.24
CA VAL A 644 5.70 3.47 -18.38
C VAL A 644 5.09 2.62 -17.27
N ASN A 645 4.66 3.24 -16.15
CA ASN A 645 3.94 2.54 -15.07
C ASN A 645 2.72 1.77 -15.59
N ALA A 646 2.05 2.31 -16.62
CA ALA A 646 0.91 1.64 -17.26
C ALA A 646 1.34 0.32 -17.94
N SER A 647 2.47 0.31 -18.64
CA SER A 647 3.02 -0.91 -19.24
C SER A 647 3.51 -1.90 -18.18
N LEU A 648 4.26 -1.43 -17.18
CA LEU A 648 4.84 -2.26 -16.11
C LEU A 648 3.77 -2.96 -15.27
N GLU A 649 2.77 -2.23 -14.74
CA GLU A 649 1.68 -2.86 -13.98
C GLU A 649 0.80 -3.74 -14.90
N TYR A 650 0.64 -3.40 -16.18
CA TYR A 650 -0.13 -4.23 -17.11
C TYR A 650 0.50 -5.61 -17.32
N ASP A 651 1.80 -5.65 -17.64
CA ASP A 651 2.53 -6.90 -17.95
C ASP A 651 2.60 -7.87 -16.74
N GLN A 652 2.50 -7.35 -15.51
CA GLN A 652 2.49 -8.14 -14.27
C GLN A 652 1.11 -8.76 -13.95
N ILE A 653 0.03 -8.00 -14.18
CA ILE A 653 -1.32 -8.33 -13.69
C ILE A 653 -2.13 -9.20 -14.67
N HIS A 654 -1.91 -9.02 -15.98
CA HIS A 654 -2.89 -9.44 -17.00
C HIS A 654 -2.64 -10.82 -17.62
N ASP A 655 -3.72 -11.51 -18.01
CA ASP A 655 -3.69 -12.83 -18.64
C ASP A 655 -3.81 -12.75 -20.18
N ASN A 656 -3.79 -13.91 -20.85
CA ASN A 656 -3.92 -13.98 -22.31
C ASN A 656 -5.26 -13.42 -22.81
N ARG A 657 -6.37 -13.58 -22.06
CA ARG A 657 -7.66 -12.97 -22.43
C ARG A 657 -7.59 -11.44 -22.37
N ALA A 658 -6.93 -10.88 -21.36
CA ALA A 658 -6.71 -9.43 -21.31
C ALA A 658 -5.79 -8.94 -22.47
N HIS A 659 -4.81 -9.74 -22.89
CA HIS A 659 -3.99 -9.47 -24.08
C HIS A 659 -4.79 -9.53 -25.40
N GLU A 660 -5.77 -10.43 -25.51
CA GLU A 660 -6.74 -10.46 -26.62
C GLU A 660 -7.69 -9.25 -26.56
N MET A 661 -8.24 -8.92 -25.38
CA MET A 661 -9.19 -7.82 -25.21
C MET A 661 -8.58 -6.45 -25.55
N ARG A 662 -7.31 -6.18 -25.19
CA ARG A 662 -6.64 -4.92 -25.58
C ARG A 662 -6.44 -4.76 -27.09
N ALA A 663 -6.50 -5.84 -27.89
CA ALA A 663 -6.35 -5.73 -29.34
C ALA A 663 -7.51 -4.93 -29.98
N PHE A 664 -8.70 -4.96 -29.38
CA PHE A 664 -9.86 -4.15 -29.80
C PHE A 664 -9.72 -2.67 -29.45
N CYS A 665 -8.86 -2.34 -28.49
CA CYS A 665 -8.62 -0.97 -28.00
C CYS A 665 -7.48 -0.26 -28.75
N LEU A 666 -6.63 -0.99 -29.47
CA LEU A 666 -5.43 -0.45 -30.12
C LEU A 666 -5.77 0.54 -31.24
N ILE A 667 -5.47 1.82 -31.04
CA ILE A 667 -5.73 2.89 -32.02
C ILE A 667 -4.48 3.35 -32.76
N GLY A 668 -3.28 3.20 -32.20
CA GLY A 668 -2.05 3.61 -32.86
C GLY A 668 -0.79 3.37 -32.04
N ARG A 669 0.26 4.14 -32.33
CA ARG A 669 1.54 4.14 -31.59
C ARG A 669 1.92 5.55 -31.16
N LEU A 670 2.65 5.65 -30.06
CA LEU A 670 3.29 6.88 -29.61
C LEU A 670 4.53 7.15 -30.49
N SER A 671 4.84 8.43 -30.75
CA SER A 671 6.04 8.80 -31.49
C SER A 671 7.31 8.31 -30.80
N ALA A 672 8.37 8.01 -31.54
CA ALA A 672 9.65 7.58 -30.96
C ALA A 672 10.24 8.64 -30.01
N LYS A 673 9.98 9.93 -30.29
CA LYS A 673 10.29 11.06 -29.40
C LYS A 673 9.49 10.98 -28.11
N GLY A 674 8.18 10.71 -28.20
CA GLY A 674 7.30 10.51 -27.05
C GLY A 674 7.70 9.31 -26.19
N VAL A 675 8.07 8.18 -26.80
CA VAL A 675 8.56 6.99 -26.06
C VAL A 675 9.89 7.26 -25.36
N ALA A 676 10.81 7.97 -26.01
CA ALA A 676 12.07 8.37 -25.39
C ALA A 676 11.83 9.33 -24.22
N LYS A 677 11.01 10.36 -24.42
CA LYS A 677 10.66 11.36 -23.40
C LYS A 677 9.88 10.73 -22.24
N MET A 678 8.91 9.84 -22.48
CA MET A 678 8.23 9.05 -21.43
C MET A 678 9.19 8.16 -20.63
N LYS A 679 10.28 7.67 -21.24
CA LYS A 679 11.33 6.91 -20.55
C LYS A 679 12.37 7.81 -19.86
N GLU A 680 12.51 9.07 -20.26
CA GLU A 680 13.34 10.10 -19.63
C GLU A 680 12.61 10.83 -18.49
N ASP A 681 11.30 10.98 -18.60
CA ASP A 681 10.35 11.24 -17.51
C ASP A 681 9.96 9.95 -16.78
N TYR A 682 10.67 8.86 -17.09
CA TYR A 682 10.93 7.76 -16.15
C TYR A 682 12.44 7.68 -15.81
N LYS A 683 13.18 8.77 -16.03
CA LYS A 683 14.60 8.98 -15.64
C LYS A 683 14.99 10.39 -15.07
N CYS A 684 14.09 11.16 -14.42
CA CYS A 684 14.45 12.42 -13.71
C CYS A 684 14.06 12.56 -12.20
N ALA A 685 12.85 12.17 -11.79
CA ALA A 685 12.31 12.36 -10.41
C ALA A 685 12.27 11.19 -9.37
N ARG A 686 12.91 10.01 -9.56
CA ARG A 686 13.41 9.11 -8.48
C ARG A 686 14.88 9.31 -8.16
N GLU A 687 15.68 9.84 -9.08
CA GLU A 687 16.91 10.51 -8.68
C GLU A 687 16.53 11.64 -7.72
N GLU A 688 15.49 12.42 -8.07
CA GLU A 688 14.88 13.39 -7.15
C GLU A 688 14.26 12.73 -5.91
N LEU A 689 13.38 11.73 -6.00
CA LEU A 689 12.80 11.09 -4.81
C LEU A 689 13.88 10.47 -3.91
N ARG A 690 14.89 9.80 -4.47
CA ARG A 690 16.03 9.24 -3.74
C ARG A 690 16.81 10.35 -3.06
N ARG A 691 17.18 11.41 -3.78
CA ARG A 691 17.84 12.60 -3.22
C ARG A 691 17.00 13.24 -2.13
N LEU A 692 15.68 13.36 -2.28
CA LEU A 692 14.77 13.91 -1.29
C LEU A 692 14.69 13.02 -0.04
N LYS A 693 14.64 11.69 -0.19
CA LYS A 693 14.70 10.74 0.94
C LYS A 693 16.07 10.72 1.63
N GLU A 694 17.16 10.88 0.87
CA GLU A 694 18.52 11.05 1.40
C GLU A 694 18.63 12.37 2.18
N GLN A 695 18.04 13.46 1.68
CA GLN A 695 17.98 14.78 2.35
C GLN A 695 17.03 14.81 3.56
N GLN A 696 15.95 14.02 3.55
CA GLN A 696 14.97 13.91 4.64
C GLN A 696 15.29 12.76 5.63
N ARG A 697 16.46 12.12 5.53
CA ARG A 697 16.85 11.02 6.41
C ARG A 697 17.01 11.52 7.86
N GLY A 698 16.11 11.06 8.74
CA GLY A 698 16.07 11.44 10.17
C GLY A 698 14.99 12.45 10.53
N TYR A 699 14.33 13.08 9.54
CA TYR A 699 13.17 13.93 9.74
C TYR A 699 11.86 13.13 9.72
N ALA A 700 10.81 13.72 10.29
CA ALA A 700 9.48 13.13 10.38
C ALA A 700 8.80 13.04 9.00
N LEU A 701 8.78 14.14 8.25
CA LEU A 701 8.18 14.17 6.92
C LEU A 701 9.01 13.34 5.94
N GLN A 702 8.35 12.41 5.25
CA GLN A 702 8.92 11.66 4.14
C GLN A 702 8.10 11.90 2.87
N PRO A 703 8.71 11.99 1.67
CA PRO A 703 8.01 12.44 0.47
C PRO A 703 7.05 11.38 -0.12
N ASP A 704 7.32 10.09 0.07
CA ASP A 704 6.57 8.96 -0.50
C ASP A 704 5.78 8.13 0.54
N VAL A 705 5.79 8.54 1.80
CA VAL A 705 5.25 7.80 2.95
C VAL A 705 4.51 8.76 3.89
N PHE A 706 3.33 8.36 4.40
CA PHE A 706 2.57 9.14 5.38
C PHE A 706 2.77 8.62 6.81
N ILE A 707 3.05 9.54 7.73
CA ILE A 707 3.16 9.30 9.18
C ILE A 707 1.93 9.85 9.92
N ARG A 708 1.61 9.27 11.09
CA ARG A 708 0.46 9.67 11.91
C ARG A 708 0.83 10.87 12.80
N ALA A 709 0.09 11.97 12.74
CA ALA A 709 0.28 13.14 13.62
C ALA A 709 -0.97 13.40 14.47
N MET A 710 -0.81 13.58 15.79
CA MET A 710 -1.91 13.58 16.75
C MET A 710 -2.37 15.01 17.11
N LEU A 711 -3.68 15.29 17.05
CA LEU A 711 -4.23 16.58 17.45
C LEU A 711 -4.12 16.79 18.97
N ARG A 712 -3.24 17.70 19.40
CA ARG A 712 -3.06 18.05 20.83
C ARG A 712 -3.93 19.22 21.27
N GLU A 713 -4.14 20.20 20.39
CA GLU A 713 -4.89 21.43 20.67
C GLU A 713 -5.55 21.97 19.40
N ARG A 714 -6.74 22.57 19.56
CA ARG A 714 -7.44 23.37 18.55
C ARG A 714 -7.85 24.69 19.18
N VAL A 715 -7.62 25.80 18.47
CA VAL A 715 -8.11 27.15 18.81
C VAL A 715 -8.94 27.68 17.65
N ASP A 716 -10.15 28.15 17.94
CA ASP A 716 -11.01 28.84 16.98
C ASP A 716 -10.61 30.32 16.91
N GLU A 717 -9.88 30.69 15.84
CA GLU A 717 -9.30 32.03 15.63
C GLU A 717 -10.33 33.00 15.02
N THR A 718 -11.22 32.50 14.17
CA THR A 718 -12.42 33.22 13.69
C THR A 718 -13.59 32.24 13.55
N SER A 719 -14.79 32.74 13.21
CA SER A 719 -15.95 31.91 12.89
C SER A 719 -15.70 30.84 11.81
N SER A 720 -14.70 31.05 10.93
CA SER A 720 -14.36 30.13 9.84
C SER A 720 -12.89 29.67 9.81
N VAL A 721 -12.04 30.06 10.77
CA VAL A 721 -10.61 29.71 10.77
C VAL A 721 -10.19 29.15 12.12
N ARG A 722 -9.41 28.06 12.08
CA ARG A 722 -8.87 27.38 13.25
C ARG A 722 -7.36 27.24 13.16
N ARG A 723 -6.70 27.36 14.30
CA ARG A 723 -5.31 26.95 14.50
C ARG A 723 -5.31 25.58 15.17
N TYR A 724 -4.57 24.64 14.60
CA TYR A 724 -4.45 23.26 15.08
C TYR A 724 -2.99 22.98 15.44
N THR A 725 -2.74 22.49 16.65
CA THR A 725 -1.41 22.03 17.10
C THR A 725 -1.38 20.51 17.04
N PHE A 726 -0.57 19.97 16.14
CA PHE A 726 -0.36 18.54 15.95
C PHE A 726 0.98 18.10 16.53
N GLU A 727 0.98 16.97 17.24
CA GLU A 727 2.19 16.30 17.71
C GLU A 727 2.76 15.36 16.63
N ILE A 728 4.09 15.34 16.56
CA ILE A 728 4.88 14.50 15.69
C ILE A 728 5.33 13.26 16.47
N PRO A 729 5.14 12.04 15.94
CA PRO A 729 5.52 10.81 16.64
C PRO A 729 7.04 10.72 16.82
N SER A 730 7.46 10.22 17.97
CA SER A 730 8.85 9.81 18.17
C SER A 730 9.14 8.53 17.38
N ARG A 731 10.30 8.46 16.72
CA ARG A 731 10.84 7.19 16.23
C ARG A 731 11.57 6.48 17.38
N ASN A 732 11.17 5.24 17.62
CA ASN A 732 11.83 4.29 18.52
C ASN A 732 11.99 4.80 19.99
N GLY A 733 11.06 5.65 20.46
CA GLY A 733 11.08 6.17 21.84
C GLY A 733 12.18 7.20 22.14
N ALA A 734 12.91 7.65 21.13
CA ALA A 734 13.94 8.69 21.26
C ALA A 734 13.33 10.12 21.32
N THR A 735 14.18 11.15 21.26
CA THR A 735 13.75 12.55 21.11
C THR A 735 12.73 12.72 19.97
N PRO A 736 11.69 13.56 20.13
CA PRO A 736 10.67 13.76 19.10
C PRO A 736 11.29 14.12 17.74
N ALA A 737 10.76 13.53 16.67
CA ALA A 737 11.28 13.80 15.34
C ALA A 737 11.06 15.27 14.96
N LYS A 738 12.10 15.90 14.40
CA LYS A 738 12.01 17.22 13.75
C LYS A 738 11.07 17.13 12.54
N LEU A 739 10.28 18.17 12.29
CA LEU A 739 9.36 18.21 11.15
C LEU A 739 10.12 18.12 9.81
N GLY A 740 11.23 18.85 9.66
CA GLY A 740 12.09 18.80 8.48
C GLY A 740 11.55 19.52 7.24
N LEU A 741 10.51 20.35 7.40
CA LEU A 741 9.89 21.08 6.31
C LEU A 741 10.75 22.30 5.88
N PRO A 742 11.26 22.37 4.63
CA PRO A 742 11.95 23.56 4.15
C PRO A 742 10.98 24.73 3.92
N VAL A 743 11.46 25.96 4.12
CA VAL A 743 10.70 27.19 3.81
C VAL A 743 10.31 27.21 2.33
N GLY A 744 9.03 27.46 2.03
CA GLY A 744 8.46 27.41 0.68
C GLY A 744 7.85 26.07 0.30
N ARG A 745 8.00 25.02 1.12
CA ARG A 745 7.35 23.71 0.95
C ARG A 745 6.16 23.54 1.91
N HIS A 746 5.31 22.58 1.59
CA HIS A 746 4.06 22.28 2.29
C HIS A 746 4.06 20.87 2.91
N VAL A 747 3.23 20.68 3.93
CA VAL A 747 2.79 19.34 4.39
C VAL A 747 1.58 18.93 3.55
N GLN A 748 1.45 17.65 3.22
CA GLN A 748 0.21 17.10 2.68
C GLN A 748 -0.50 16.24 3.72
N ILE A 749 -1.79 16.50 3.94
CA ILE A 749 -2.67 15.73 4.83
C ILE A 749 -3.52 14.78 3.98
N ALA A 750 -3.58 13.52 4.35
CA ALA A 750 -4.52 12.52 3.85
C ALA A 750 -5.76 12.40 4.76
N VAL A 751 -6.91 12.14 4.14
CA VAL A 751 -8.15 11.68 4.81
C VAL A 751 -8.66 10.48 4.03
N HIS A 752 -8.90 9.36 4.70
CA HIS A 752 -9.28 8.11 4.05
C HIS A 752 -10.80 8.01 3.84
N PHE A 753 -11.18 7.62 2.63
CA PHE A 753 -12.54 7.32 2.19
C PHE A 753 -12.62 5.85 1.73
N GLU A 754 -13.82 5.34 1.49
CA GLU A 754 -14.09 3.95 1.10
C GLU A 754 -13.34 3.52 -0.18
N ASP A 755 -12.99 4.49 -1.05
CA ASP A 755 -12.34 4.27 -2.35
C ASP A 755 -10.88 4.71 -2.47
N GLN A 756 -10.41 5.68 -1.67
CA GLN A 756 -9.07 6.28 -1.76
C GLN A 756 -8.79 7.26 -0.60
N ALA A 757 -7.55 7.72 -0.49
CA ALA A 757 -7.17 8.84 0.37
C ALA A 757 -7.29 10.19 -0.37
N VAL A 758 -8.10 11.10 0.16
CA VAL A 758 -8.20 12.49 -0.30
C VAL A 758 -7.05 13.29 0.32
N VAL A 759 -6.12 13.73 -0.52
CA VAL A 759 -4.92 14.48 -0.06
C VAL A 759 -5.02 15.98 -0.39
N ARG A 760 -4.61 16.85 0.55
CA ARG A 760 -4.51 18.31 0.35
C ARG A 760 -3.25 18.89 0.98
N SER A 761 -2.64 19.87 0.33
CA SER A 761 -1.47 20.60 0.82
C SER A 761 -1.87 21.68 1.82
N TYR A 762 -1.08 21.87 2.87
CA TYR A 762 -1.19 22.91 3.89
C TYR A 762 0.21 23.39 4.29
N THR A 763 0.40 24.69 4.49
CA THR A 763 1.65 25.24 5.03
C THR A 763 1.53 25.43 6.54
N PRO A 764 2.41 24.81 7.35
CA PRO A 764 2.54 25.16 8.75
C PRO A 764 2.97 26.61 8.97
N ILE A 765 2.48 27.18 10.08
CA ILE A 765 2.90 28.49 10.58
C ILE A 765 3.96 28.39 11.69
N PHE A 766 4.25 27.15 12.14
CA PHE A 766 5.29 26.79 13.10
C PHE A 766 5.57 25.27 12.99
N PRO A 767 6.82 24.80 13.17
CA PRO A 767 8.06 25.58 13.11
C PRO A 767 8.33 26.06 11.68
N ILE A 768 9.09 27.14 11.54
CA ILE A 768 9.54 27.70 10.25
C ILE A 768 11.07 27.70 10.17
N LEU A 769 11.75 27.99 11.28
CA LEU A 769 13.20 28.08 11.37
C LEU A 769 13.82 26.79 11.96
N PRO A 770 15.05 26.39 11.57
CA PRO A 770 15.72 25.19 12.10
C PRO A 770 15.88 25.12 13.63
N GLU A 771 15.94 26.29 14.28
CA GLU A 771 15.99 26.51 15.72
C GLU A 771 14.60 26.46 16.41
N GLU A 772 13.51 26.66 15.67
CA GLU A 772 12.13 26.44 16.15
C GLU A 772 11.75 24.96 16.07
N ASP A 773 12.26 24.25 15.05
CA ASP A 773 12.05 22.81 14.87
C ASP A 773 12.88 22.03 15.90
N THR A 774 12.54 22.17 17.18
CA THR A 774 13.13 21.44 18.32
C THR A 774 12.58 20.02 18.45
N GLY A 775 11.67 19.62 17.56
CA GLY A 775 10.90 18.39 17.63
C GLY A 775 9.66 18.52 18.52
N GLY A 776 8.62 17.75 18.21
CA GLY A 776 7.46 17.56 19.09
C GLY A 776 6.14 18.02 18.48
N THR A 777 6.02 19.27 18.00
CA THR A 777 4.76 19.75 17.40
C THR A 777 4.96 20.64 16.16
N PHE A 778 3.90 20.73 15.35
CA PHE A 778 3.74 21.76 14.31
C PHE A 778 2.33 22.35 14.38
N GLN A 779 2.16 23.58 13.86
CA GLN A 779 0.87 24.29 13.86
C GLN A 779 0.40 24.61 12.45
N LEU A 780 -0.88 24.32 12.17
CA LEU A 780 -1.57 24.69 10.93
C LEU A 780 -2.64 25.75 11.20
N LEU A 781 -2.85 26.67 10.26
CA LEU A 781 -3.92 27.67 10.31
C LEU A 781 -4.86 27.47 9.11
N VAL A 782 -6.01 26.86 9.35
CA VAL A 782 -6.89 26.30 8.30
C VAL A 782 -8.27 26.94 8.33
N LYS A 783 -8.78 27.28 7.13
CA LYS A 783 -10.15 27.76 6.94
C LYS A 783 -11.11 26.60 6.73
N THR A 784 -12.16 26.53 7.54
CA THR A 784 -13.27 25.58 7.37
C THR A 784 -14.25 26.11 6.32
N TYR A 785 -14.38 25.40 5.21
CA TYR A 785 -15.37 25.69 4.18
C TYR A 785 -16.65 24.91 4.51
N PHE A 786 -17.45 25.41 5.46
CA PHE A 786 -18.67 24.77 5.92
C PHE A 786 -19.68 24.47 4.78
N PRO A 787 -20.52 23.42 4.91
CA PRO A 787 -21.61 23.17 3.97
C PRO A 787 -22.64 24.32 3.95
N ASP A 788 -23.16 24.61 2.76
CA ASP A 788 -24.19 25.62 2.51
C ASP A 788 -25.44 24.93 1.96
N LYS A 789 -26.41 24.69 2.85
CA LYS A 789 -27.69 24.03 2.52
C LYS A 789 -28.56 24.85 1.55
N VAL A 790 -28.35 26.17 1.44
CA VAL A 790 -29.12 27.04 0.52
C VAL A 790 -28.55 26.95 -0.90
N LYS A 791 -27.24 26.73 -1.05
CA LYS A 791 -26.56 26.55 -2.34
C LYS A 791 -26.31 25.08 -2.72
N ALA A 792 -26.90 24.14 -1.99
CA ALA A 792 -26.68 22.70 -2.14
C ALA A 792 -25.19 22.27 -2.12
N ASN A 793 -24.34 22.96 -1.36
CA ASN A 793 -22.89 22.75 -1.35
C ASN A 793 -22.45 21.93 -0.11
N PRO A 794 -21.79 20.77 -0.26
CA PRO A 794 -21.34 19.93 0.86
C PRO A 794 -20.13 20.49 1.64
N GLY A 795 -19.52 21.59 1.17
CA GLY A 795 -18.35 22.20 1.79
C GLY A 795 -17.02 21.56 1.38
N GLY A 796 -15.92 22.05 1.93
CA GLY A 796 -14.56 21.58 1.62
C GLY A 796 -14.19 20.33 2.40
N THR A 797 -13.91 19.23 1.70
CA THR A 797 -13.69 17.86 2.23
C THR A 797 -12.79 17.81 3.47
N VAL A 798 -11.47 18.00 3.30
CA VAL A 798 -10.48 17.89 4.38
C VAL A 798 -10.68 19.00 5.42
N SER A 799 -11.13 20.19 5.01
CA SER A 799 -11.38 21.28 5.96
C SER A 799 -12.51 20.98 6.96
N ASN A 800 -13.55 20.25 6.56
CA ASN A 800 -14.59 19.80 7.49
C ASN A 800 -14.17 18.56 8.28
N TYR A 801 -13.36 17.67 7.70
CA TYR A 801 -12.77 16.55 8.45
C TYR A 801 -11.94 17.07 9.64
N LEU A 802 -11.04 18.04 9.40
CA LEU A 802 -10.24 18.71 10.43
C LEU A 802 -11.12 19.42 11.48
N ASP A 803 -12.20 20.09 11.04
CA ASP A 803 -13.14 20.78 11.93
C ASP A 803 -14.04 19.83 12.75
N CYS A 804 -14.06 18.53 12.41
CA CYS A 804 -14.69 17.47 13.19
C CYS A 804 -13.67 16.60 13.96
N LEU A 805 -12.38 16.96 14.01
CA LEU A 805 -11.40 16.24 14.83
C LEU A 805 -11.54 16.59 16.31
N GLN A 806 -11.49 15.54 17.14
CA GLN A 806 -11.39 15.62 18.59
C GLN A 806 -9.93 15.52 19.04
N LYS A 807 -9.62 16.04 20.24
CA LYS A 807 -8.27 15.93 20.82
C LYS A 807 -7.89 14.46 21.00
N GLY A 808 -6.70 14.08 20.54
CA GLY A 808 -6.24 12.70 20.51
C GLY A 808 -6.49 11.96 19.20
N GLN A 809 -7.36 12.47 18.30
CA GLN A 809 -7.46 11.93 16.94
C GLN A 809 -6.23 12.30 16.11
N GLU A 810 -5.96 11.49 15.10
CA GLU A 810 -4.79 11.59 14.23
C GLU A 810 -5.17 12.06 12.81
N ILE A 811 -4.15 12.57 12.11
CA ILE A 811 -4.15 12.74 10.66
C ILE A 811 -2.89 12.09 10.07
N ASP A 812 -2.98 11.56 8.86
CA ASP A 812 -1.82 11.05 8.14
C ASP A 812 -1.19 12.18 7.30
N ILE A 813 0.11 12.42 7.49
CA ILE A 813 0.85 13.53 6.88
C ILE A 813 2.11 13.07 6.15
N ARG A 814 2.44 13.74 5.04
CA ARG A 814 3.69 13.54 4.28
C ARG A 814 4.31 14.84 3.80
N GLY A 815 5.56 14.80 3.35
CA GLY A 815 6.24 15.94 2.74
C GLY A 815 7.77 15.80 2.73
N PRO A 816 8.52 16.86 2.37
CA PRO A 816 8.04 18.16 1.90
C PRO A 816 7.39 18.09 0.50
N MET A 817 6.35 18.89 0.28
CA MET A 817 5.64 19.00 -1.01
C MET A 817 5.73 20.42 -1.60
N GLY A 818 5.41 20.58 -2.88
CA GLY A 818 5.63 21.84 -3.64
C GLY A 818 7.05 21.91 -4.22
N ASP A 819 7.32 22.91 -5.06
CA ASP A 819 8.54 22.97 -5.91
C ASP A 819 9.58 24.02 -5.48
N ILE A 820 9.22 24.89 -4.53
CA ILE A 820 9.97 26.08 -4.13
C ILE A 820 10.65 25.82 -2.78
N THR A 821 11.92 26.16 -2.64
CA THR A 821 12.62 26.17 -1.35
C THR A 821 13.40 27.46 -1.18
N TYR A 822 13.16 28.23 -0.12
CA TYR A 822 14.03 29.34 0.28
C TYR A 822 15.10 28.85 1.26
N ASN A 823 16.37 29.06 0.92
CA ASN A 823 17.48 28.76 1.83
C ASN A 823 17.82 29.99 2.69
N ILE A 824 17.62 29.86 4.00
CA ILE A 824 17.87 30.91 5.00
C ILE A 824 19.36 31.28 5.06
N SER A 825 20.28 30.34 4.83
CA SER A 825 21.73 30.56 5.08
C SER A 825 22.40 31.48 4.05
N ASP A 826 21.86 31.57 2.83
CA ASP A 826 22.40 32.35 1.74
C ASP A 826 21.38 33.29 1.08
N GLY A 827 20.08 33.14 1.37
CA GLY A 827 18.99 33.91 0.76
C GLY A 827 18.65 33.50 -0.67
N VAL A 828 18.98 32.28 -1.08
CA VAL A 828 18.74 31.74 -2.44
C VAL A 828 17.47 30.89 -2.47
N PHE A 829 16.66 31.07 -3.50
CA PHE A 829 15.56 30.17 -3.84
C PHE A 829 16.07 29.02 -4.72
N ASP A 830 15.68 27.80 -4.39
CA ASP A 830 15.74 26.63 -5.27
C ASP A 830 14.34 26.36 -5.81
N VAL A 831 14.15 26.54 -7.11
CA VAL A 831 12.89 26.25 -7.80
C VAL A 831 13.17 25.20 -8.88
N ARG A 832 12.71 23.96 -8.66
CA ARG A 832 12.99 22.82 -9.55
C ARG A 832 14.49 22.66 -9.91
N GLY A 833 15.39 22.96 -8.97
CA GLY A 833 16.85 22.93 -9.16
C GLY A 833 17.48 24.23 -9.67
N GLN A 834 16.69 25.19 -10.16
CA GLN A 834 17.19 26.51 -10.55
C GLN A 834 17.46 27.36 -9.31
N LYS A 835 18.68 27.89 -9.19
CA LYS A 835 19.07 28.81 -8.10
C LYS A 835 18.76 30.25 -8.49
N LEU A 836 17.93 30.93 -7.70
CA LEU A 836 17.41 32.27 -7.96
C LEU A 836 17.60 33.18 -6.74
N ARG A 837 17.84 34.47 -6.95
CA ARG A 837 18.04 35.48 -5.90
C ARG A 837 17.37 36.78 -6.34
N TYR A 838 16.73 37.47 -5.39
CA TYR A 838 16.01 38.72 -5.64
C TYR A 838 16.42 39.79 -4.62
N GLU A 839 16.33 41.06 -5.03
CA GLU A 839 16.56 42.23 -4.17
C GLU A 839 15.27 42.69 -3.48
N LYS A 840 14.12 42.45 -4.12
CA LYS A 840 12.78 42.76 -3.62
C LYS A 840 11.81 41.62 -3.90
N ILE A 841 10.84 41.45 -3.01
CA ILE A 841 9.78 40.44 -3.15
C ILE A 841 8.42 41.08 -2.87
N ASN A 842 7.52 40.96 -3.85
CA ASN A 842 6.11 41.25 -3.72
C ASN A 842 5.37 40.00 -3.21
N LEU A 843 4.38 40.18 -2.34
CA LEU A 843 3.66 39.12 -1.65
C LEU A 843 2.16 39.42 -1.68
N LEU A 844 1.35 38.54 -2.27
CA LEU A 844 -0.12 38.70 -2.33
C LEU A 844 -0.80 37.54 -1.59
N ALA A 845 -1.48 37.87 -0.48
CA ALA A 845 -2.18 36.90 0.36
C ALA A 845 -3.69 37.13 0.35
N GLY A 846 -4.47 36.05 0.26
CA GLY A 846 -5.93 36.06 0.45
C GLY A 846 -6.39 35.12 1.56
N GLY A 847 -6.81 35.66 2.71
CA GLY A 847 -7.20 34.86 3.88
C GLY A 847 -6.10 33.90 4.32
N THR A 848 -6.39 32.59 4.40
CA THR A 848 -5.39 31.56 4.75
C THR A 848 -4.27 31.38 3.72
N GLY A 849 -4.35 32.02 2.54
CA GLY A 849 -3.19 32.22 1.66
C GLY A 849 -2.05 33.01 2.31
N ILE A 850 -2.27 33.65 3.46
CA ILE A 850 -1.20 34.19 4.29
C ILE A 850 -0.22 33.10 4.79
N THR A 851 -0.57 31.81 4.82
CA THR A 851 0.26 30.78 5.47
C THR A 851 1.63 30.52 4.79
N PRO A 852 1.75 30.24 3.47
CA PRO A 852 3.07 30.19 2.81
C PRO A 852 3.75 31.56 2.74
N ILE A 853 2.97 32.64 2.62
CA ILE A 853 3.49 34.00 2.59
C ILE A 853 4.15 34.37 3.94
N TRP A 854 3.57 33.96 5.06
CA TRP A 854 4.11 34.11 6.41
C TRP A 854 5.39 33.27 6.59
N GLN A 855 5.40 32.02 6.13
CA GLN A 855 6.57 31.16 6.17
C GLN A 855 7.78 31.85 5.50
N LEU A 856 7.56 32.52 4.36
CA LEU A 856 8.60 33.29 3.67
C LEU A 856 8.95 34.61 4.37
N ILE A 857 7.96 35.37 4.88
CA ILE A 857 8.20 36.61 5.64
C ILE A 857 9.09 36.34 6.86
N HIS A 858 8.73 35.34 7.67
CA HIS A 858 9.44 35.00 8.89
C HIS A 858 10.88 34.57 8.59
N ALA A 859 11.08 33.70 7.59
CA ALA A 859 12.39 33.24 7.17
C ALA A 859 13.28 34.31 6.54
N VAL A 860 12.72 35.27 5.79
CA VAL A 860 13.50 36.37 5.18
C VAL A 860 13.92 37.41 6.23
N LEU A 861 13.09 37.64 7.24
CA LEU A 861 13.30 38.68 8.26
C LEU A 861 14.08 38.20 9.49
N SER A 862 14.16 36.89 9.74
CA SER A 862 15.07 36.32 10.75
C SER A 862 16.55 36.44 10.37
N THR A 863 16.86 36.62 9.07
CA THR A 863 18.25 36.82 8.62
C THR A 863 18.80 38.20 8.96
N THR A 864 20.10 38.27 9.26
CA THR A 864 20.85 39.54 9.42
C THR A 864 21.10 40.29 8.11
N SER A 865 20.54 39.82 6.99
CA SER A 865 20.65 40.47 5.68
C SER A 865 19.77 41.74 5.63
N THR A 866 20.19 42.73 4.86
CA THR A 866 19.32 43.89 4.52
C THR A 866 18.42 43.61 3.31
N SER A 867 18.64 42.51 2.60
CA SER A 867 17.98 42.12 1.35
C SER A 867 17.47 40.67 1.39
N PRO A 868 16.29 40.34 0.84
CA PRO A 868 15.38 41.23 0.11
C PRO A 868 14.55 42.16 1.00
N GLN A 869 13.96 43.18 0.36
CA GLN A 869 12.83 43.96 0.88
C GLN A 869 11.50 43.28 0.54
N LEU A 870 10.50 43.38 1.42
CA LEU A 870 9.20 42.71 1.28
C LEU A 870 8.04 43.72 1.15
N ASN A 871 7.12 43.46 0.21
CA ASN A 871 5.92 44.26 -0.05
C ASN A 871 4.69 43.34 0.00
N LEU A 872 3.89 43.40 1.08
CA LEU A 872 2.72 42.54 1.31
C LEU A 872 1.40 43.26 1.04
N ILE A 873 0.63 42.79 0.06
CA ILE A 873 -0.81 43.09 -0.07
C ILE A 873 -1.59 41.95 0.58
N ASN A 874 -2.40 42.27 1.60
CA ASN A 874 -3.09 41.29 2.44
C ASN A 874 -4.62 41.47 2.34
N CYS A 875 -5.29 40.60 1.57
CA CYS A 875 -6.69 40.73 1.20
C CYS A 875 -7.63 39.96 2.13
N ASN A 876 -8.50 40.68 2.83
CA ASN A 876 -9.39 40.14 3.85
C ASN A 876 -10.82 40.72 3.75
N THR A 877 -11.77 40.18 4.53
CA THR A 877 -13.14 40.74 4.57
C THR A 877 -13.16 42.01 5.42
N SER A 878 -12.87 41.86 6.71
CA SER A 878 -12.80 42.93 7.70
C SER A 878 -11.47 42.89 8.47
N GLY A 879 -11.26 43.84 9.38
CA GLY A 879 -10.10 43.84 10.26
C GLY A 879 -10.01 42.61 11.17
N ASP A 880 -11.15 42.02 11.59
CA ASP A 880 -11.19 40.80 12.41
C ASP A 880 -10.62 39.59 11.64
N ASP A 881 -10.87 39.51 10.33
CA ASP A 881 -10.43 38.43 9.45
C ASP A 881 -8.91 38.40 9.20
N ILE A 882 -8.17 39.45 9.59
CA ILE A 882 -6.70 39.50 9.39
C ILE A 882 -6.01 38.48 10.30
N LEU A 883 -5.59 37.39 9.68
CA LEU A 883 -4.83 36.31 10.31
C LEU A 883 -3.38 36.73 10.58
N LEU A 884 -2.78 36.19 11.64
CA LEU A 884 -1.39 36.46 12.08
C LEU A 884 -1.07 37.95 12.32
N TYR A 885 -2.08 38.78 12.56
CA TYR A 885 -1.96 40.25 12.67
C TYR A 885 -0.87 40.71 13.65
N ALA A 886 -0.78 40.11 14.84
CA ALA A 886 0.17 40.53 15.88
C ALA A 886 1.63 40.25 15.50
N ASP A 887 1.88 39.22 14.70
CA ASP A 887 3.22 38.83 14.25
C ASP A 887 3.61 39.56 12.95
N LEU A 888 2.64 39.84 12.08
CA LEU A 888 2.81 40.73 10.92
C LEU A 888 3.16 42.17 11.33
N GLU A 889 2.41 42.77 12.27
CA GLU A 889 2.71 44.12 12.77
C GLU A 889 4.02 44.19 13.57
N ARG A 890 4.47 43.10 14.22
CA ARG A 890 5.79 43.03 14.88
C ARG A 890 6.96 43.11 13.89
N HIS A 891 6.76 42.64 12.65
CA HIS A 891 7.78 42.61 11.61
C HIS A 891 7.71 43.81 10.64
N LYS A 892 6.68 44.65 10.75
CA LYS A 892 6.42 45.81 9.89
C LYS A 892 7.46 46.91 10.11
N GLY A 893 8.04 47.42 9.01
CA GLY A 893 9.12 48.41 9.05
C GLY A 893 9.84 48.53 7.71
N ASP A 894 11.06 49.06 7.70
CA ASP A 894 11.79 49.39 6.47
C ASP A 894 12.02 48.19 5.52
N ARG A 895 12.08 46.96 6.06
CA ARG A 895 12.19 45.71 5.28
C ARG A 895 10.85 45.04 4.95
N LEU A 896 9.73 45.42 5.58
CA LEU A 896 8.40 44.84 5.33
C LEU A 896 7.31 45.93 5.35
N LYS A 897 6.79 46.25 4.16
CA LYS A 897 5.62 47.11 3.98
C LYS A 897 4.38 46.24 3.84
N ILE A 898 3.27 46.69 4.44
CA ILE A 898 2.01 45.93 4.49
C ILE A 898 0.86 46.87 4.10
N TRP A 899 0.05 46.44 3.12
CA TRP A 899 -1.20 47.09 2.72
C TRP A 899 -2.35 46.10 2.91
N ASN A 900 -3.18 46.34 3.92
CA ASN A 900 -4.39 45.54 4.16
C ASN A 900 -5.50 46.01 3.20
N VAL A 901 -6.10 45.09 2.45
CA VAL A 901 -7.22 45.38 1.54
C VAL A 901 -8.47 44.74 2.12
N LEU A 902 -9.43 45.57 2.56
CA LEU A 902 -10.63 45.14 3.28
C LEU A 902 -11.87 45.34 2.40
N SER A 903 -12.50 44.23 2.01
CA SER A 903 -13.68 44.27 1.14
C SER A 903 -14.97 44.68 1.84
N ASP A 904 -15.03 44.57 3.16
CA ASP A 904 -16.10 45.09 4.01
C ASP A 904 -15.58 45.37 5.44
N PRO A 905 -14.89 46.51 5.65
CA PRO A 905 -14.36 46.88 6.96
C PRO A 905 -15.46 47.09 8.01
N SER A 906 -16.71 47.34 7.60
CA SER A 906 -17.84 47.57 8.51
C SER A 906 -18.22 46.34 9.35
N LYS A 907 -17.75 45.15 8.95
CA LYS A 907 -17.97 43.90 9.68
C LYS A 907 -17.03 43.67 10.87
N ALA A 908 -15.98 44.47 11.03
CA ALA A 908 -15.04 44.31 12.14
C ALA A 908 -15.72 44.67 13.49
N ARG A 909 -15.58 43.79 14.48
CA ARG A 909 -16.15 43.93 15.83
C ARG A 909 -15.08 44.08 16.91
N HIS A 910 -13.87 43.57 16.67
CA HIS A 910 -12.81 43.48 17.67
C HIS A 910 -11.53 44.20 17.24
N ARG A 911 -11.18 44.14 15.95
CA ARG A 911 -9.99 44.77 15.35
C ARG A 911 -10.40 45.83 14.33
N ILE A 912 -10.96 46.93 14.83
CA ILE A 912 -11.24 48.12 14.03
C ILE A 912 -9.91 48.84 13.74
N LEU A 913 -9.54 48.94 12.46
CA LEU A 913 -8.34 49.66 12.02
C LEU A 913 -8.65 51.14 11.77
N ASP A 914 -7.63 51.98 11.80
CA ASP A 914 -7.72 53.37 11.33
C ASP A 914 -7.92 53.38 9.79
N PRO A 915 -8.81 54.21 9.23
CA PRO A 915 -9.01 54.34 7.78
C PRO A 915 -7.76 54.64 6.94
N LYS A 916 -6.65 55.08 7.54
CA LYS A 916 -5.35 55.24 6.84
C LYS A 916 -4.56 53.93 6.67
N ASP A 917 -4.84 52.91 7.49
CA ASP A 917 -4.04 51.68 7.62
C ASP A 917 -4.58 50.51 6.76
N TYR A 918 -5.62 50.76 5.95
CA TYR A 918 -6.19 49.80 5.01
C TYR A 918 -6.83 50.47 3.78
N ILE A 919 -7.01 49.69 2.72
CA ILE A 919 -7.66 50.09 1.46
C ILE A 919 -9.07 49.48 1.43
N VAL A 920 -10.09 50.29 1.13
CA VAL A 920 -11.48 49.83 1.00
C VAL A 920 -11.70 49.17 -0.36
N GLY A 921 -12.24 47.94 -0.36
CA GLY A 921 -12.72 47.25 -1.56
C GLY A 921 -12.10 45.89 -1.78
N ARG A 922 -12.28 45.34 -2.99
CA ARG A 922 -11.55 44.14 -3.44
C ARG A 922 -10.30 44.58 -4.19
N VAL A 923 -9.21 43.83 -4.04
CA VAL A 923 -7.99 44.05 -4.81
C VAL A 923 -8.28 43.93 -6.32
N ASN A 924 -7.60 44.76 -7.09
CA ASN A 924 -7.68 44.87 -8.53
C ASN A 924 -6.27 45.07 -9.11
N ALA A 925 -6.16 45.27 -10.42
CA ALA A 925 -4.86 45.45 -11.07
C ALA A 925 -4.18 46.76 -10.62
N GLU A 926 -4.97 47.81 -10.37
CA GLU A 926 -4.52 49.13 -9.93
C GLU A 926 -3.83 49.06 -8.55
N ILE A 927 -4.50 48.49 -7.54
CA ILE A 927 -3.96 48.28 -6.19
C ILE A 927 -2.68 47.43 -6.22
N ILE A 928 -2.61 46.43 -7.12
CA ILE A 928 -1.40 45.64 -7.33
C ILE A 928 -0.27 46.53 -7.89
N TRP A 929 -0.52 47.26 -8.98
CA TRP A 929 0.52 48.05 -9.65
C TRP A 929 0.95 49.31 -8.88
N ASP A 930 0.18 49.79 -7.92
CA ASP A 930 0.47 50.98 -7.12
C ASP A 930 1.24 50.67 -5.81
N HIS A 931 1.26 49.40 -5.38
CA HIS A 931 1.92 48.98 -4.13
C HIS A 931 2.99 47.89 -4.30
N PHE A 932 3.01 47.17 -5.43
CA PHE A 932 4.10 46.27 -5.77
C PHE A 932 5.18 46.94 -6.62
N GLU A 933 6.41 46.42 -6.48
CA GLU A 933 7.55 46.78 -7.30
C GLU A 933 7.40 46.19 -8.70
N ALA A 934 7.78 46.94 -9.73
CA ALA A 934 7.64 46.51 -11.12
C ALA A 934 8.66 45.41 -11.50
N PRO A 935 8.37 44.59 -12.53
CA PRO A 935 9.35 43.69 -13.12
C PRO A 935 10.64 44.44 -13.51
N SER A 936 11.77 43.87 -13.11
CA SER A 936 13.11 44.45 -13.23
C SER A 936 14.13 43.34 -13.48
N TYR A 937 14.87 43.46 -14.58
CA TYR A 937 15.90 42.52 -15.01
C TYR A 937 17.24 43.25 -15.10
N MET A 938 18.22 42.85 -14.29
CA MET A 938 19.54 43.48 -14.20
C MET A 938 20.62 42.40 -14.04
N GLY A 939 21.82 42.63 -14.58
CA GLY A 939 22.93 41.68 -14.42
C GLY A 939 22.63 40.25 -14.90
N GLY A 940 21.74 40.08 -15.88
CA GLY A 940 21.38 38.77 -16.45
C GLY A 940 20.29 37.98 -15.70
N HIS A 941 19.65 38.56 -14.69
CA HIS A 941 18.58 37.90 -13.93
C HIS A 941 17.47 38.88 -13.49
N ASP A 942 16.30 38.36 -13.13
CA ASP A 942 15.23 39.14 -12.50
C ASP A 942 15.62 39.51 -11.06
N THR A 943 15.54 40.80 -10.71
CA THR A 943 15.85 41.28 -9.34
C THR A 943 14.61 41.45 -8.46
N VAL A 944 13.41 41.25 -9.01
CA VAL A 944 12.12 41.33 -8.29
C VAL A 944 11.32 40.06 -8.54
N ALA A 945 10.85 39.41 -7.47
CA ALA A 945 9.90 38.29 -7.54
C ALA A 945 8.53 38.69 -6.98
N THR A 946 7.48 37.98 -7.40
CA THR A 946 6.14 38.06 -6.82
C THR A 946 5.63 36.67 -6.45
N PHE A 947 5.23 36.47 -5.18
CA PHE A 947 4.58 35.25 -4.70
C PHE A 947 3.10 35.53 -4.40
N VAL A 948 2.22 34.62 -4.82
CA VAL A 948 0.77 34.77 -4.71
C VAL A 948 0.16 33.51 -4.09
N CYS A 949 -0.73 33.67 -3.11
CA CYS A 949 -1.53 32.57 -2.56
C CYS A 949 -2.90 33.04 -2.06
N GLY A 950 -3.94 32.26 -2.35
CA GLY A 950 -5.32 32.57 -1.98
C GLY A 950 -6.33 31.78 -2.84
N PRO A 951 -7.63 32.16 -2.82
CA PRO A 951 -8.64 31.50 -3.65
C PRO A 951 -8.44 31.80 -5.14
N ASP A 952 -8.89 30.90 -6.01
CA ASP A 952 -8.78 30.97 -7.48
C ASP A 952 -9.25 32.31 -8.07
N SER A 953 -10.28 32.92 -7.48
CA SER A 953 -10.81 34.23 -7.88
C SER A 953 -9.93 35.42 -7.53
N LEU A 954 -8.98 35.26 -6.61
CA LEU A 954 -7.87 36.18 -6.40
C LEU A 954 -6.73 35.85 -7.36
N VAL A 955 -6.30 34.58 -7.39
CA VAL A 955 -5.07 34.14 -8.06
C VAL A 955 -5.19 34.21 -9.59
N LEU A 956 -6.16 33.50 -10.16
CA LEU A 956 -6.27 33.27 -11.61
C LEU A 956 -7.02 34.40 -12.31
N GLN A 957 -7.99 35.02 -11.64
CA GLN A 957 -8.88 36.03 -12.24
C GLN A 957 -8.36 37.48 -12.10
N ILE A 958 -7.49 37.75 -11.12
CA ILE A 958 -7.03 39.12 -10.81
C ILE A 958 -5.50 39.20 -10.81
N ALA A 959 -4.83 38.41 -9.98
CA ALA A 959 -3.39 38.52 -9.76
C ALA A 959 -2.56 38.13 -10.99
N ALA A 960 -2.70 36.91 -11.51
CA ALA A 960 -1.92 36.44 -12.65
C ALA A 960 -2.12 37.33 -13.92
N PRO A 961 -3.34 37.77 -14.27
CA PRO A 961 -3.53 38.75 -15.35
C PRO A 961 -2.84 40.10 -15.11
N ALA A 962 -2.90 40.66 -13.90
CA ALA A 962 -2.28 41.95 -13.58
C ALA A 962 -0.74 41.88 -13.56
N LEU A 963 -0.18 40.77 -13.10
CA LEU A 963 1.27 40.57 -12.93
C LEU A 963 1.96 40.21 -14.25
N THR A 964 1.34 39.37 -15.09
CA THR A 964 1.88 39.01 -16.41
C THR A 964 1.75 40.14 -17.45
N LYS A 965 0.82 41.09 -17.26
CA LYS A 965 0.60 42.25 -18.15
C LYS A 965 0.82 43.60 -17.45
N TRP A 966 1.93 43.70 -16.72
CA TRP A 966 2.26 44.84 -15.85
C TRP A 966 2.11 46.21 -16.54
N ARG A 967 1.10 46.99 -16.15
CA ARG A 967 0.76 48.33 -16.69
C ARG A 967 0.91 48.44 -18.24
N GLY A 968 0.49 47.41 -18.98
CA GLY A 968 0.54 47.40 -20.45
C GLY A 968 1.94 47.27 -21.07
N ARG A 969 2.97 46.91 -20.30
CA ARG A 969 4.31 46.58 -20.84
C ARG A 969 4.25 45.32 -21.74
N PRO A 970 5.18 45.15 -22.70
CA PRO A 970 5.25 43.95 -23.54
C PRO A 970 5.56 42.66 -22.78
N VAL A 971 6.19 42.76 -21.60
CA VAL A 971 6.56 41.66 -20.71
C VAL A 971 6.28 42.08 -19.27
N GLY A 972 5.59 41.22 -18.51
CA GLY A 972 5.37 41.35 -17.06
C GLY A 972 6.28 40.41 -16.26
N PHE A 973 5.81 39.93 -15.10
CA PHE A 973 6.47 38.83 -14.39
C PHE A 973 6.28 37.50 -15.13
N VAL A 974 7.29 36.62 -15.06
CA VAL A 974 7.30 35.32 -15.76
C VAL A 974 7.15 34.17 -14.76
N GLU A 975 6.19 33.28 -15.01
CA GLU A 975 5.92 32.12 -14.14
C GLU A 975 7.17 31.22 -14.02
N TRP A 976 7.42 30.72 -12.81
CA TRP A 976 8.61 29.93 -12.43
C TRP A 976 9.96 30.66 -12.49
N GLN A 977 10.00 31.94 -12.87
CA GLN A 977 11.23 32.77 -12.89
C GLN A 977 11.13 33.99 -11.96
N SER A 978 10.00 34.69 -11.97
CA SER A 978 9.73 35.87 -11.14
C SER A 978 8.26 36.03 -10.75
N LEU A 979 7.36 35.15 -11.21
CA LEU A 979 6.03 34.93 -10.65
C LEU A 979 5.93 33.50 -10.10
N PHE A 980 5.47 33.38 -8.86
CA PHE A 980 5.29 32.12 -8.16
C PHE A 980 3.90 32.06 -7.53
N ILE A 981 3.25 30.90 -7.61
CA ILE A 981 1.93 30.64 -7.04
C ILE A 981 2.07 29.43 -6.10
N PHE A 982 1.54 29.57 -4.88
CA PHE A 982 1.48 28.51 -3.86
C PHE A 982 0.06 27.91 -3.76
#